data_AF-A0A8J7UBS8-F1
#
_entry.id   AF-A0A8J7UBS8-F1
#
_cell.length_a   1.000
_cell.length_b   1.000
_cell.length_c   1.000
_cell.angle_alpha   90.00
_cell.angle_beta   90.00
_cell.angle_gamma   90.00
#
_symmetry.space_group_name_H-M   'P 1'
#
loop_
_entity.id
_entity.type
_entity.pdbx_description
1 polymer ?
#
loop_
_entity_poly.entity_id
_entity_poly.type
_entity_poly.pdbx_seq_one_letter_code
_entity_poly.pdbx_strand_id
1 'polypeptide(L)'
;MKQINIYHILCALALSLLWGCSDDVIYEADTVDSRQKEIRLQADIDQLNLSRADDSGFADGDRIGIYAVNFGADGNPGTLALTGNLADNVRFTFNEDANSWTGDRQLYFKDESTPVDFYGYYPYMEAVDNVNAYPFSVARNQSTEASGGKLSGYEASDFLWGKTAGVTPSTPIVTVTFRHILSSVEVTLIEGAGFDENEWASLDKSVIVSGTGRDALIDLATGTATPTGSRDNTGIIAADYKENYRAVVIPQSVEAGEPLLDITVDGQSYQFRKTETMTYVPSKMHKFTIEVTKRLPDGTFCFELVNEAITPWESDTESHNGLAKEYLLVNIEENQTLEEALKIQKIDVSDIVNLKITGSMRSEDFYFIRDNMKKIQALNLKDVDLTKDWVHDEIAIPDVALVNALTLKYIVLPDKLESIGEFAFAGAPLEGSLTIPEGVKKIYGGAFSNYWDENTSTSVMPGGKVLGKNNLTGALILPSTLEYIENDAFRDCNFTGTLVLPSNLKKVGSGAFAGCANFSGILKLPDSLTEIGPGNQWDSHGAFYGMKSIIGKLELPRNLKIINGFGGLSISNVIFPEAPAQIGTCAFFNSCIKNSVVIPESVSVIGEMAFYNCDVPDIKLPASLGGIRSWSFAYCKNLSDTITIPNNVEVIEGYAFKECGKLTAVVLPAKLASIGERAFENCYSLQFMRCDAAEPPTLGESVFDGVNKDNFTLEVPEQSVEAYRNAPGWREFRRIAAYRNFVARPSKYNVLNRGGKKEIILNADAEWELTSAPSWCHVDKSSGNKKSELLLTVDEMAHNSGNREGKIEFRLKGDAGYTTTIDVAQYDYQYEEDEYITLQQATKGDGIDLFFVGDGYDAGDISGGNMLEDIRQEIEYFFAVEPYTTYREYFNVYTAVALSEDSGVEDLNHWRQTKFHTVLPQTCGLRITTDWSGAMDYCAEVCPPIINRPEPRVGVVLLANTTIYDGVTYSINDSFCALVTKSDSYYPYDARGVVQHEAGGHGIGWLGDEYIYHPEFIQKCNCTDGCDHVDKLLAEQSSGFALNLSLNGKYREVPWSHLIFNPSYGDIVDIYEGGYFHGRGVYRSEYNSCMNNNVPYFSTWSRQLIVQRIMKLAGEEFSLDRFYALDRRDMGRDFTSTSRSSNSATSTRHHGNAPIFIDNYKFGKKGGRR
;
A
#
# COMPACT_ATOMS: atom_id res chain seq x y z
N MET A 1 -5.82 -11.26 56.22
CA MET A 1 -6.04 -12.62 56.80
C MET A 1 -5.34 -13.61 55.88
N LYS A 2 -4.05 -13.90 56.08
CA LYS A 2 -3.49 -15.07 56.82
C LYS A 2 -4.16 -16.42 56.51
N GLN A 3 -3.37 -17.28 55.85
CA GLN A 3 -3.15 -18.71 56.14
C GLN A 3 -4.36 -19.65 56.19
N ILE A 4 -4.55 -20.40 55.09
CA ILE A 4 -4.84 -21.85 55.02
C ILE A 4 -4.28 -22.31 53.66
N ASN A 5 -2.98 -22.50 53.44
CA ASN A 5 -2.09 -23.59 53.85
C ASN A 5 -2.56 -25.03 53.57
N ILE A 6 -1.80 -25.66 52.66
CA ILE A 6 -1.13 -26.96 52.91
C ILE A 6 -2.09 -28.13 53.06
N TYR A 7 -2.57 -28.69 51.94
CA TYR A 7 -2.89 -30.12 51.90
C TYR A 7 -2.70 -30.77 50.52
N HIS A 8 -2.29 -30.03 49.47
CA HIS A 8 -2.09 -30.60 48.13
C HIS A 8 -0.63 -30.61 47.65
N ILE A 9 0.30 -30.09 48.46
CA ILE A 9 1.74 -30.01 48.13
C ILE A 9 2.50 -31.33 48.41
N LEU A 10 1.90 -32.33 49.06
CA LEU A 10 2.59 -33.57 49.43
C LEU A 10 2.32 -34.79 48.53
N CYS A 11 1.43 -34.68 47.53
CA CYS A 11 1.21 -35.77 46.55
C CYS A 11 1.90 -35.54 45.19
N ALA A 12 2.54 -34.39 44.98
CA ALA A 12 3.18 -34.03 43.71
C ALA A 12 4.65 -34.49 43.57
N LEU A 13 5.22 -35.18 44.58
CA LEU A 13 6.67 -35.42 44.67
C LEU A 13 7.13 -36.87 44.44
N ALA A 14 6.28 -37.78 43.95
CA ALA A 14 6.63 -39.20 43.88
C ALA A 14 6.33 -39.95 42.56
N LEU A 15 5.86 -39.29 41.50
CA LEU A 15 5.53 -39.99 40.23
C LEU A 15 6.15 -39.38 38.96
N SER A 16 7.15 -38.50 39.11
CA SER A 16 8.04 -38.09 38.01
C SER A 16 9.19 -39.08 37.82
N LEU A 17 8.89 -40.31 37.41
CA LEU A 17 9.87 -41.25 36.86
C LEU A 17 9.16 -42.12 35.83
N LEU A 18 9.11 -41.64 34.58
CA LEU A 18 9.27 -42.39 33.31
C LEU A 18 8.86 -41.49 32.12
N TRP A 19 9.90 -40.84 31.57
CA TRP A 19 10.15 -40.28 30.24
C TRP A 19 9.02 -40.04 29.22
N GLY A 20 9.03 -38.83 28.64
CA GLY A 20 8.46 -38.53 27.31
C GLY A 20 8.21 -37.05 26.98
N CYS A 21 9.26 -36.22 27.01
CA CYS A 21 9.47 -34.86 26.49
C CYS A 21 8.32 -34.09 25.78
N SER A 22 7.91 -32.94 26.32
CA SER A 22 8.36 -31.57 25.95
C SER A 22 7.42 -30.55 26.62
N ASP A 23 7.91 -29.78 27.59
CA ASP A 23 7.11 -28.78 28.30
C ASP A 23 6.97 -27.50 27.45
N ASP A 24 5.76 -27.26 26.94
CA ASP A 24 5.28 -25.95 26.49
C ASP A 24 5.00 -25.07 27.71
N VAL A 25 5.71 -23.94 27.80
CA VAL A 25 5.44 -22.88 28.77
C VAL A 25 4.37 -21.96 28.18
N ILE A 26 3.20 -22.00 28.82
CA ILE A 26 2.22 -20.93 29.08
C ILE A 26 2.51 -19.58 28.39
N TYR A 27 1.68 -19.21 27.40
CA TYR A 27 1.55 -17.84 26.89
C TYR A 27 0.41 -17.12 27.64
N GLU A 28 0.76 -16.06 28.37
CA GLU A 28 -0.14 -14.95 28.68
C GLU A 28 -0.40 -14.20 27.36
N ALA A 29 -1.67 -14.08 26.97
CA ALA A 29 -2.07 -13.40 25.74
C ALA A 29 -2.21 -11.90 25.99
N ASP A 30 -1.15 -11.15 25.67
CA ASP A 30 -1.19 -9.69 25.48
C ASP A 30 -1.53 -9.36 24.01
N THR A 31 -2.40 -8.36 23.89
CA THR A 31 -3.00 -7.74 22.71
C THR A 31 -1.99 -7.14 21.71
N VAL A 32 -2.18 -7.34 20.40
CA VAL A 32 -1.48 -6.59 19.33
C VAL A 32 -2.49 -5.75 18.52
N ASP A 33 -2.22 -4.45 18.43
CA ASP A 33 -3.00 -3.34 17.85
C ASP A 33 -2.90 -3.32 16.30
N SER A 34 -4.03 -3.27 15.58
CA SER A 34 -4.11 -3.29 14.11
C SER A 34 -3.66 -1.99 13.41
N ARG A 35 -3.09 -1.03 14.13
CA ARG A 35 -2.46 0.19 13.58
C ARG A 35 -0.95 0.06 13.37
N GLN A 36 -0.36 -1.08 13.73
CA GLN A 36 1.08 -1.27 13.69
C GLN A 36 1.47 -2.11 12.47
N LYS A 37 2.29 -1.55 11.57
CA LYS A 37 2.82 -2.28 10.40
C LYS A 37 3.88 -3.27 10.85
N GLU A 38 3.78 -4.50 10.37
CA GLU A 38 4.78 -5.55 10.66
C GLU A 38 6.16 -5.13 10.14
N ILE A 39 7.18 -5.28 10.99
CA ILE A 39 8.58 -5.19 10.61
C ILE A 39 9.05 -6.58 10.21
N ARG A 40 9.27 -6.78 8.91
CA ARG A 40 9.95 -7.96 8.37
C ARG A 40 11.44 -7.68 8.34
N LEU A 41 12.24 -8.48 9.04
CA LEU A 41 13.67 -8.24 9.19
C LEU A 41 14.47 -9.18 8.28
N GLN A 42 15.51 -8.64 7.66
CA GLN A 42 16.59 -9.38 7.02
C GLN A 42 17.91 -8.97 7.69
N ALA A 43 18.87 -9.88 7.73
CA ALA A 43 20.21 -9.59 8.19
C ALA A 43 21.24 -10.21 7.24
N ASP A 44 22.25 -9.40 6.94
CA ASP A 44 23.34 -9.71 6.01
C ASP A 44 24.67 -9.31 6.70
N ILE A 45 25.78 -9.93 6.33
CA ILE A 45 27.13 -9.54 6.81
C ILE A 45 27.82 -8.71 5.73
N ASP A 46 28.37 -7.56 6.10
CA ASP A 46 29.26 -6.74 5.26
C ASP A 46 30.61 -7.46 5.07
N GLN A 47 30.59 -8.47 4.20
CA GLN A 47 31.74 -9.27 3.81
C GLN A 47 31.83 -9.27 2.28
N LEU A 48 33.03 -9.17 1.72
CA LEU A 48 33.22 -9.31 0.29
C LEU A 48 32.85 -10.74 -0.11
N ASN A 49 31.93 -10.90 -1.06
CA ASN A 49 31.45 -12.18 -1.62
C ASN A 49 32.54 -12.95 -2.39
N LEU A 50 33.78 -13.05 -1.89
CA LEU A 50 34.90 -13.67 -2.59
C LEU A 50 34.87 -15.21 -2.51
N SER A 51 34.10 -15.79 -1.57
CA SER A 51 34.02 -17.25 -1.35
C SER A 51 32.61 -17.82 -1.16
N ARG A 52 31.55 -17.00 -1.06
CA ARG A 52 30.18 -17.46 -0.75
C ARG A 52 29.15 -17.11 -1.84
N ALA A 53 28.19 -18.01 -2.03
CA ALA A 53 27.16 -17.95 -3.07
C ALA A 53 25.96 -17.01 -2.81
N ASP A 54 25.77 -16.49 -1.59
CA ASP A 54 24.69 -15.55 -1.25
C ASP A 54 25.11 -14.49 -0.21
N ASP A 55 24.26 -13.47 -0.07
CA ASP A 55 24.50 -12.24 0.71
C ASP A 55 24.33 -12.40 2.23
N SER A 56 23.80 -13.54 2.71
CA SER A 56 23.41 -13.65 4.12
C SER A 56 24.63 -13.77 5.04
N GLY A 57 25.68 -14.51 4.65
CA GLY A 57 26.87 -14.71 5.49
C GLY A 57 26.62 -15.53 6.78
N PHE A 58 25.38 -15.89 7.08
CA PHE A 58 24.96 -16.68 8.24
C PHE A 58 24.67 -18.14 7.84
N ALA A 59 24.81 -19.07 8.79
CA ALA A 59 24.54 -20.50 8.63
C ALA A 59 23.19 -20.89 9.24
N ASP A 60 22.62 -22.02 8.82
CA ASP A 60 21.34 -22.50 9.37
C ASP A 60 21.37 -22.57 10.91
N GLY A 61 20.38 -21.96 11.55
CA GLY A 61 20.27 -21.92 13.00
C GLY A 61 21.10 -20.84 13.69
N ASP A 62 21.84 -19.99 12.97
CA ASP A 62 22.49 -18.81 13.54
C ASP A 62 21.47 -17.88 14.18
N ARG A 63 21.87 -17.26 15.29
CA ARG A 63 20.98 -16.44 16.12
C ARG A 63 21.57 -15.06 16.38
N ILE A 64 20.81 -14.02 16.07
CA ILE A 64 21.14 -12.61 16.32
C ILE A 64 20.20 -12.02 17.36
N GLY A 65 20.68 -11.03 18.12
CA GLY A 65 19.86 -10.20 19.00
C GLY A 65 19.55 -8.85 18.36
N ILE A 66 18.28 -8.46 18.33
CA ILE A 66 17.80 -7.21 17.75
C ILE A 66 17.22 -6.28 18.82
N TYR A 67 17.71 -5.04 18.84
CA TYR A 67 17.05 -3.91 19.49
C TYR A 67 16.48 -2.95 18.45
N ALA A 68 15.36 -2.32 18.74
CA ALA A 68 14.71 -1.36 17.84
C ALA A 68 14.23 -0.14 18.63
N VAL A 69 14.62 1.07 18.22
CA VAL A 69 14.44 2.31 18.98
C VAL A 69 13.65 3.32 18.17
N ASN A 70 12.48 3.73 18.67
CA ASN A 70 11.64 4.74 18.01
C ASN A 70 12.30 6.12 18.04
N PHE A 71 12.06 6.93 17.01
CA PHE A 71 12.38 8.35 17.04
C PHE A 71 11.47 9.10 18.01
N GLY A 72 11.99 10.19 18.58
CA GLY A 72 11.25 11.11 19.42
C GLY A 72 10.26 11.97 18.62
N ALA A 73 9.31 12.59 19.34
CA ALA A 73 8.35 13.54 18.73
C ALA A 73 9.02 14.79 18.14
N ASP A 74 10.28 15.04 18.48
CA ASP A 74 11.14 16.10 17.94
C ASP A 74 11.83 15.70 16.61
N GLY A 75 11.61 14.47 16.14
CA GLY A 75 12.20 13.94 14.90
C GLY A 75 13.65 13.46 15.06
N ASN A 76 14.18 13.39 16.28
CA ASN A 76 15.53 12.86 16.54
C ASN A 76 15.49 11.36 16.88
N PRO A 77 16.55 10.58 16.58
CA PRO A 77 16.64 9.19 16.99
C PRO A 77 16.55 9.04 18.51
N GLY A 78 15.79 8.06 19.00
CA GLY A 78 15.80 7.70 20.42
C GLY A 78 17.15 7.13 20.87
N THR A 79 17.37 7.07 22.18
CA THR A 79 18.59 6.48 22.76
C THR A 79 18.36 5.00 23.06
N LEU A 80 19.29 4.13 22.62
CA LEU A 80 19.25 2.70 22.95
C LEU A 80 19.31 2.50 24.47
N ALA A 81 18.29 1.85 25.02
CA ALA A 81 18.20 1.49 26.43
C ALA A 81 18.26 -0.03 26.62
N LEU A 82 18.42 -0.49 27.87
CA LEU A 82 18.37 -1.93 28.17
C LEU A 82 16.96 -2.51 28.01
N THR A 83 15.94 -1.75 28.41
CA THR A 83 14.52 -2.11 28.30
C THR A 83 13.70 -0.88 27.93
N GLY A 84 12.51 -1.08 27.38
CA GLY A 84 11.58 -0.01 27.00
C GLY A 84 11.81 0.55 25.59
N ASN A 85 12.60 -0.13 24.76
CA ASN A 85 12.66 0.14 23.33
C ASN A 85 11.47 -0.56 22.62
N LEU A 86 11.34 -0.39 21.30
CA LEU A 86 10.36 -1.14 20.50
C LEU A 86 10.68 -2.65 20.48
N ALA A 87 11.97 -2.97 20.43
CA ALA A 87 12.49 -4.32 20.62
C ALA A 87 13.62 -4.30 21.65
N ASP A 88 13.52 -5.16 22.66
CA ASP A 88 14.50 -5.34 23.73
C ASP A 88 15.13 -6.74 23.58
N ASN A 89 16.31 -6.81 22.95
CA ASN A 89 17.06 -8.05 22.73
C ASN A 89 16.25 -9.21 22.10
N VAL A 90 15.46 -8.94 21.06
CA VAL A 90 14.64 -9.99 20.42
C VAL A 90 15.53 -10.90 19.58
N ARG A 91 15.49 -12.21 19.86
CA ARG A 91 16.22 -13.21 19.09
C ARG A 91 15.61 -13.39 17.71
N PHE A 92 16.44 -13.40 16.68
CA PHE A 92 16.08 -13.87 15.34
C PHE A 92 16.97 -15.05 14.98
N THR A 93 16.37 -16.10 14.39
CA THR A 93 17.06 -17.32 13.95
C THR A 93 17.02 -17.42 12.43
N PHE A 94 18.17 -17.70 11.81
CA PHE A 94 18.28 -17.86 10.37
C PHE A 94 17.83 -19.27 9.94
N ASN A 95 17.05 -19.34 8.86
CA ASN A 95 16.71 -20.56 8.17
C ASN A 95 17.36 -20.54 6.78
N GLU A 96 18.30 -21.46 6.54
CA GLU A 96 19.10 -21.47 5.32
C GLU A 96 18.28 -21.87 4.08
N ASP A 97 17.43 -22.90 4.21
CA ASP A 97 16.60 -23.42 3.10
C ASP A 97 15.60 -22.37 2.56
N ALA A 98 15.05 -21.55 3.46
CA ALA A 98 14.09 -20.50 3.13
C ALA A 98 14.74 -19.12 2.92
N ASN A 99 16.05 -18.99 3.14
CA ASN A 99 16.81 -17.73 3.16
C ASN A 99 16.06 -16.61 3.90
N SER A 100 15.62 -16.89 5.13
CA SER A 100 14.78 -15.97 5.90
C SER A 100 15.09 -15.99 7.39
N TRP A 101 14.79 -14.88 8.06
CA TRP A 101 14.98 -14.72 9.49
C TRP A 101 13.63 -14.82 10.22
N THR A 102 13.58 -15.65 11.26
CA THR A 102 12.39 -15.82 12.09
C THR A 102 12.68 -15.30 13.51
N GLY A 103 11.92 -14.29 13.95
CA GLY A 103 12.02 -13.74 15.30
C GLY A 103 11.26 -14.55 16.35
N ASP A 104 11.74 -14.56 17.60
CA ASP A 104 11.01 -15.15 18.75
C ASP A 104 9.65 -14.47 18.99
N ARG A 105 9.52 -13.22 18.54
CA ARG A 105 8.25 -12.49 18.44
C ARG A 105 8.26 -11.58 17.23
N GLN A 106 7.07 -11.28 16.74
CA GLN A 106 6.88 -10.34 15.66
C GLN A 106 7.13 -8.91 16.15
N LEU A 107 7.75 -8.09 15.30
CA LEU A 107 8.00 -6.68 15.56
C LEU A 107 7.04 -5.85 14.71
N TYR A 108 6.59 -4.71 15.24
CA TYR A 108 5.74 -3.79 14.50
C TYR A 108 6.16 -2.35 14.72
N PHE A 109 6.00 -1.50 13.71
CA PHE A 109 6.20 -0.06 13.85
C PHE A 109 5.21 0.52 14.85
N LYS A 110 5.65 1.50 15.64
CA LYS A 110 4.81 2.16 16.65
C LYS A 110 3.52 2.75 16.06
N ASP A 111 3.62 3.36 14.89
CA ASP A 111 2.57 3.97 14.09
C ASP A 111 3.02 4.08 12.62
N GLU A 112 2.21 4.68 11.73
CA GLU A 112 2.53 4.78 10.29
C GLU A 112 3.54 5.86 9.91
N SER A 113 4.02 6.65 10.88
CA SER A 113 4.87 7.83 10.63
C SER A 113 6.19 7.85 11.38
N THR A 114 6.30 7.16 12.53
CA THR A 114 7.47 7.20 13.41
C THR A 114 8.60 6.31 12.86
N PRO A 115 9.77 6.89 12.50
CA PRO A 115 10.93 6.11 12.09
C PRO A 115 11.56 5.33 13.25
N VAL A 116 12.33 4.29 12.94
CA VAL A 116 12.95 3.38 13.91
C VAL A 116 14.42 3.14 13.56
N ASP A 117 15.30 3.18 14.56
CA ASP A 117 16.68 2.69 14.47
C ASP A 117 16.76 1.23 14.94
N PHE A 118 17.35 0.34 14.15
CA PHE A 118 17.60 -1.06 14.50
C PHE A 118 19.07 -1.28 14.83
N TYR A 119 19.35 -2.00 15.91
CA TYR A 119 20.68 -2.39 16.35
C TYR A 119 20.72 -3.92 16.48
N GLY A 120 21.65 -4.57 15.79
CA GLY A 120 21.83 -6.02 15.79
C GLY A 120 23.18 -6.44 16.34
N TYR A 121 23.24 -7.59 17.01
CA TYR A 121 24.51 -8.22 17.36
C TYR A 121 24.47 -9.76 17.27
N TYR A 122 25.65 -10.37 17.10
CA TYR A 122 25.88 -11.82 17.06
C TYR A 122 27.14 -12.17 17.88
N PRO A 123 27.21 -13.34 18.54
CA PRO A 123 26.15 -14.33 18.68
C PRO A 123 25.10 -13.90 19.73
N TYR A 124 23.85 -14.31 19.54
CA TYR A 124 22.76 -14.02 20.47
C TYR A 124 23.04 -14.55 21.89
N MET A 125 22.77 -13.71 22.89
CA MET A 125 22.76 -14.09 24.31
C MET A 125 21.39 -13.84 24.94
N GLU A 126 20.98 -14.77 25.82
CA GLU A 126 19.66 -14.76 26.45
C GLU A 126 19.49 -13.63 27.47
N ALA A 127 20.57 -13.24 28.16
CA ALA A 127 20.57 -12.16 29.14
C ALA A 127 21.63 -11.12 28.81
N VAL A 128 21.21 -9.85 28.74
CA VAL A 128 22.06 -8.67 28.62
C VAL A 128 21.83 -7.79 29.84
N ASP A 129 22.88 -7.43 30.56
CA ASP A 129 22.78 -6.59 31.77
C ASP A 129 23.01 -5.11 31.49
N ASN A 130 23.76 -4.77 30.42
CA ASN A 130 24.10 -3.40 30.07
C ASN A 130 24.40 -3.27 28.58
N VAL A 131 23.57 -2.52 27.83
CA VAL A 131 23.73 -2.32 26.38
C VAL A 131 24.92 -1.43 26.01
N ASN A 132 25.41 -0.58 26.93
CA ASN A 132 26.57 0.28 26.70
C ASN A 132 27.89 -0.35 27.22
N ALA A 133 27.79 -1.51 27.87
CA ALA A 133 28.92 -2.23 28.44
C ALA A 133 28.61 -3.74 28.48
N TYR A 134 28.29 -4.30 27.32
CA TYR A 134 27.97 -5.71 27.15
C TYR A 134 29.23 -6.55 27.37
N PRO A 135 29.28 -7.45 28.37
CA PRO A 135 30.45 -8.27 28.62
C PRO A 135 30.57 -9.36 27.55
N PHE A 136 31.70 -9.40 26.85
CA PHE A 136 32.02 -10.44 25.88
C PHE A 136 33.43 -10.99 26.11
N SER A 137 33.58 -12.30 25.98
CA SER A 137 34.87 -12.98 26.13
C SER A 137 35.13 -13.85 24.92
N VAL A 138 36.28 -13.67 24.28
CA VAL A 138 36.73 -14.63 23.26
C VAL A 138 37.11 -15.95 23.95
N ALA A 139 36.76 -17.07 23.30
CA ALA A 139 37.06 -18.39 23.81
C ALA A 139 38.58 -18.59 23.90
N ARG A 140 39.02 -19.27 24.97
CA ARG A 140 40.43 -19.63 25.12
C ARG A 140 40.86 -20.64 24.07
N ASN A 141 40.03 -21.64 23.82
CA ASN A 141 40.28 -22.64 22.80
C ASN A 141 39.39 -22.37 21.60
N GLN A 142 39.93 -21.74 20.56
CA GLN A 142 39.19 -21.46 19.34
C GLN A 142 39.30 -22.59 18.32
N SER A 143 40.19 -23.57 18.54
CA SER A 143 40.34 -24.75 17.69
C SER A 143 39.27 -25.83 17.92
N THR A 144 38.32 -25.62 18.83
CA THR A 144 37.24 -26.58 19.07
C THR A 144 36.23 -26.55 17.92
N GLU A 145 36.02 -27.69 17.27
CA GLU A 145 35.01 -27.85 16.21
C GLU A 145 33.58 -27.66 16.74
N ALA A 146 32.68 -27.24 15.84
CA ALA A 146 31.25 -27.18 16.11
C ALA A 146 30.68 -28.59 16.38
N SER A 147 29.84 -28.73 17.41
CA SER A 147 29.20 -30.03 17.69
C SER A 147 27.84 -29.86 18.38
N GLY A 148 26.86 -30.68 17.96
CA GLY A 148 25.54 -30.74 18.59
C GLY A 148 24.76 -29.42 18.58
N GLY A 149 24.86 -28.63 17.50
CA GLY A 149 24.18 -27.33 17.37
C GLY A 149 24.86 -26.19 18.14
N LYS A 150 26.09 -26.39 18.62
CA LYS A 150 26.93 -25.33 19.22
C LYS A 150 27.95 -24.82 18.21
N LEU A 151 28.15 -23.51 18.21
CA LEU A 151 29.22 -22.82 17.47
C LEU A 151 30.59 -23.41 17.80
N SER A 152 31.49 -23.40 16.81
CA SER A 152 32.91 -23.68 17.06
C SER A 152 33.52 -22.64 18.00
N GLY A 153 34.71 -22.92 18.53
CA GLY A 153 35.39 -22.02 19.43
C GLY A 153 35.73 -20.68 18.77
N TYR A 154 36.03 -20.71 17.46
CA TYR A 154 36.29 -19.52 16.65
C TYR A 154 35.01 -18.71 16.41
N GLU A 155 33.93 -19.34 15.95
CA GLU A 155 32.64 -18.68 15.67
C GLU A 155 32.02 -18.08 16.94
N ALA A 156 32.09 -18.79 18.07
CA ALA A 156 31.65 -18.29 19.38
C ALA A 156 32.47 -17.09 19.88
N SER A 157 33.65 -16.85 19.30
CA SER A 157 34.53 -15.72 19.62
C SER A 157 34.34 -14.54 18.68
N ASP A 158 33.61 -14.70 17.58
CA ASP A 158 33.39 -13.66 16.58
C ASP A 158 32.16 -12.83 16.93
N PHE A 159 32.38 -11.56 17.26
CA PHE A 159 31.30 -10.64 17.60
C PHE A 159 31.00 -9.71 16.43
N LEU A 160 29.79 -9.86 15.88
CA LEU A 160 29.29 -9.00 14.81
C LEU A 160 28.33 -7.96 15.38
N TRP A 161 28.35 -6.78 14.79
CA TRP A 161 27.46 -5.68 15.16
C TRP A 161 26.92 -4.98 13.92
N GLY A 162 25.63 -4.63 13.93
CA GLY A 162 24.97 -3.94 12.83
C GLY A 162 24.03 -2.83 13.30
N LYS A 163 23.86 -1.80 12.47
CA LYS A 163 22.88 -0.73 12.71
C LYS A 163 22.25 -0.24 11.41
N THR A 164 20.92 -0.16 11.39
CA THR A 164 20.13 0.45 10.32
C THR A 164 19.30 1.58 10.90
N ALA A 165 19.49 2.80 10.41
CA ALA A 165 18.91 4.00 11.02
C ALA A 165 17.73 4.58 10.22
N GLY A 166 16.77 5.19 10.93
CA GLY A 166 15.70 5.99 10.33
C GLY A 166 14.73 5.23 9.44
N VAL A 167 14.49 3.95 9.73
CA VAL A 167 13.60 3.09 8.94
C VAL A 167 12.16 3.55 9.09
N THR A 168 11.49 3.85 7.97
CA THR A 168 10.10 4.31 7.98
C THR A 168 9.11 3.14 7.89
N PRO A 169 7.86 3.29 8.40
CA PRO A 169 6.84 2.24 8.35
C PRO A 169 6.39 1.82 6.93
N SER A 170 6.82 2.54 5.89
CA SER A 170 6.62 2.16 4.49
C SER A 170 7.65 1.15 3.97
N THR A 171 8.69 0.83 4.75
CA THR A 171 9.76 -0.07 4.34
C THR A 171 9.27 -1.52 4.45
N PRO A 172 9.18 -2.28 3.34
CA PRO A 172 8.57 -3.62 3.35
C PRO A 172 9.44 -4.69 4.02
N ILE A 173 10.77 -4.53 3.96
CA ILE A 173 11.77 -5.39 4.60
C ILE A 173 12.89 -4.51 5.16
N VAL A 174 13.22 -4.70 6.42
CA VAL A 174 14.28 -3.98 7.15
C VAL A 174 15.54 -4.83 7.15
N THR A 175 16.54 -4.44 6.38
CA THR A 175 17.85 -5.11 6.37
C THR A 175 18.77 -4.50 7.43
N VAL A 176 19.33 -5.34 8.31
CA VAL A 176 20.40 -4.98 9.26
C VAL A 176 21.71 -5.55 8.76
N THR A 177 22.63 -4.69 8.33
CA THR A 177 23.96 -5.11 7.86
C THR A 177 24.95 -5.18 9.03
N PHE A 178 25.54 -6.36 9.24
CA PHE A 178 26.46 -6.68 10.31
C PHE A 178 27.92 -6.54 9.88
N ARG A 179 28.81 -6.16 10.78
CA ARG A 179 30.26 -6.11 10.54
C ARG A 179 31.03 -6.64 11.74
N HIS A 180 32.25 -7.14 11.50
CA HIS A 180 33.18 -7.48 12.58
C HIS A 180 33.61 -6.23 13.34
N ILE A 181 33.60 -6.29 14.67
CA ILE A 181 34.08 -5.18 15.53
C ILE A 181 35.30 -5.54 16.39
N LEU A 182 35.67 -6.82 16.42
CA LEU A 182 36.89 -7.31 17.07
C LEU A 182 38.07 -7.30 16.08
N SER A 183 39.20 -7.91 16.45
CA SER A 183 40.33 -8.12 15.55
C SER A 183 40.53 -9.61 15.27
N SER A 184 41.05 -9.93 14.10
CA SER A 184 41.47 -11.29 13.75
C SER A 184 42.99 -11.37 13.63
N VAL A 185 43.54 -12.52 14.00
CA VAL A 185 44.95 -12.88 13.85
C VAL A 185 45.04 -14.11 12.97
N GLU A 186 45.86 -14.04 11.96
CA GLU A 186 46.14 -15.13 11.03
C GLU A 186 47.65 -15.39 11.01
N VAL A 187 48.06 -16.62 11.32
CA VAL A 187 49.46 -17.03 11.35
C VAL A 187 49.67 -18.19 10.38
N THR A 188 50.45 -17.94 9.34
CA THR A 188 50.87 -18.95 8.37
C THR A 188 52.27 -19.42 8.72
N LEU A 189 52.44 -20.72 8.94
CA LEU A 189 53.77 -21.33 9.12
C LEU A 189 54.25 -21.89 7.78
N ILE A 190 55.46 -21.52 7.36
CA ILE A 190 56.04 -22.02 6.09
C ILE A 190 57.34 -22.77 6.35
N GLU A 191 57.61 -23.78 5.51
CA GLU A 191 58.82 -24.59 5.54
C GLU A 191 60.05 -23.77 5.11
N GLY A 192 61.03 -23.65 5.99
CA GLY A 192 62.35 -23.11 5.70
C GLY A 192 63.40 -24.20 5.47
N ALA A 193 64.68 -23.85 5.43
CA ALA A 193 65.77 -24.81 5.26
C ALA A 193 65.91 -25.80 6.44
N GLY A 194 66.35 -27.03 6.14
CA GLY A 194 66.82 -28.01 7.14
C GLY A 194 65.92 -29.23 7.37
N PHE A 195 64.79 -29.33 6.67
CA PHE A 195 63.88 -30.49 6.70
C PHE A 195 64.19 -31.49 5.57
N ASP A 196 63.94 -32.77 5.86
CA ASP A 196 63.94 -33.82 4.83
C ASP A 196 62.59 -33.79 4.04
N GLU A 197 62.56 -34.43 2.87
CA GLU A 197 61.37 -34.45 2.00
C GLU A 197 60.13 -35.01 2.73
N ASN A 198 59.04 -34.22 2.74
CA ASN A 198 57.78 -34.47 3.46
C ASN A 198 57.87 -34.47 4.99
N GLU A 199 59.04 -34.20 5.59
CA GLU A 199 59.18 -34.13 7.03
C GLU A 199 58.28 -33.02 7.59
N TRP A 200 58.35 -31.80 7.05
CA TRP A 200 57.56 -30.65 7.49
C TRP A 200 56.06 -30.93 7.55
N ALA A 201 55.50 -31.50 6.49
CA ALA A 201 54.07 -31.82 6.40
C ALA A 201 53.61 -32.85 7.45
N SER A 202 54.52 -33.67 7.97
CA SER A 202 54.23 -34.72 8.96
C SER A 202 54.32 -34.27 10.43
N LEU A 203 54.87 -33.08 10.69
CA LEU A 203 55.04 -32.57 12.06
C LEU A 203 53.72 -32.00 12.60
N ASP A 204 53.44 -32.31 13.87
CA ASP A 204 52.36 -31.67 14.63
C ASP A 204 52.71 -30.20 14.89
N LYS A 205 51.79 -29.28 14.57
CA LYS A 205 51.99 -27.83 14.65
C LYS A 205 50.79 -27.18 15.35
N SER A 206 51.05 -26.18 16.19
CA SER A 206 50.00 -25.36 16.80
C SER A 206 50.48 -23.96 17.15
N VAL A 207 49.55 -23.01 17.19
CA VAL A 207 49.83 -21.60 17.51
C VAL A 207 48.89 -21.13 18.62
N ILE A 208 49.46 -20.40 19.58
CA ILE A 208 48.73 -19.70 20.64
C ILE A 208 49.01 -18.21 20.52
N VAL A 209 47.97 -17.40 20.34
CA VAL A 209 48.10 -15.94 20.39
C VAL A 209 48.25 -15.50 21.85
N SER A 210 49.36 -14.84 22.14
CA SER A 210 49.83 -14.55 23.50
C SER A 210 49.89 -13.05 23.78
N GLY A 211 49.98 -12.68 25.05
CA GLY A 211 50.07 -11.28 25.46
C GLY A 211 48.74 -10.51 25.40
N THR A 212 47.65 -11.17 25.03
CA THR A 212 46.30 -10.61 24.90
C THR A 212 45.39 -10.96 26.08
N GLY A 213 44.57 -10.01 26.51
CA GLY A 213 43.38 -10.28 27.32
C GLY A 213 42.23 -10.80 26.44
N ARG A 214 41.31 -11.56 27.04
CA ARG A 214 40.18 -12.19 26.34
C ARG A 214 38.84 -11.49 26.55
N ASP A 215 38.74 -10.60 27.52
CA ASP A 215 37.47 -9.99 27.93
C ASP A 215 37.34 -8.55 27.40
N ALA A 216 36.14 -8.17 27.01
CA ALA A 216 35.80 -6.82 26.56
C ALA A 216 34.42 -6.39 27.04
N LEU A 217 34.21 -5.09 27.11
CA LEU A 217 32.91 -4.45 27.20
C LEU A 217 32.58 -3.85 25.83
N ILE A 218 31.45 -4.26 25.27
CA ILE A 218 30.96 -3.82 23.97
C ILE A 218 29.83 -2.80 24.18
N ASP A 219 29.94 -1.64 23.55
CA ASP A 219 28.86 -0.68 23.47
C ASP A 219 27.99 -1.01 22.24
N LEU A 220 26.79 -1.54 22.47
CA LEU A 220 25.85 -1.95 21.42
C LEU A 220 25.19 -0.76 20.70
N ALA A 221 25.29 0.46 21.22
CA ALA A 221 24.78 1.64 20.52
C ALA A 221 25.77 2.13 19.44
N THR A 222 27.07 1.89 19.65
CA THR A 222 28.15 2.37 18.78
C THR A 222 28.92 1.26 18.06
N GLY A 223 28.84 0.02 18.53
CA GLY A 223 29.64 -1.10 18.06
C GLY A 223 31.10 -1.03 18.52
N THR A 224 31.39 -0.35 19.63
CA THR A 224 32.77 -0.17 20.13
C THR A 224 33.13 -1.26 21.13
N ALA A 225 34.19 -2.02 20.89
CA ALA A 225 34.72 -3.01 21.84
C ALA A 225 35.89 -2.43 22.67
N THR A 226 35.77 -2.47 23.99
CA THR A 226 36.79 -1.98 24.94
C THR A 226 37.34 -3.13 25.77
N PRO A 227 38.65 -3.44 25.73
CA PRO A 227 39.24 -4.52 26.52
C PRO A 227 39.08 -4.30 28.04
N THR A 228 38.81 -5.38 28.78
CA THR A 228 38.70 -5.37 30.25
C THR A 228 39.52 -6.49 30.88
N GLY A 229 39.99 -6.26 32.10
CA GLY A 229 40.79 -7.23 32.85
C GLY A 229 42.31 -7.10 32.65
N SER A 230 43.06 -7.84 33.47
CA SER A 230 44.52 -7.99 33.36
C SER A 230 44.87 -9.08 32.35
N ARG A 231 45.97 -8.91 31.61
CA ARG A 231 46.50 -9.88 30.62
C ARG A 231 46.41 -11.32 31.16
N ASP A 232 45.79 -12.21 30.38
CA ASP A 232 45.73 -13.63 30.68
C ASP A 232 47.07 -14.27 30.25
N ASN A 233 47.82 -14.86 31.18
CA ASN A 233 49.11 -15.48 30.88
C ASN A 233 48.99 -16.82 30.12
N THR A 234 47.78 -17.25 29.75
CA THR A 234 47.53 -18.58 29.14
C THR A 234 47.23 -18.58 27.64
N GLY A 235 47.11 -17.40 27.01
CA GLY A 235 46.92 -17.20 25.57
C GLY A 235 45.62 -17.76 24.97
N ILE A 236 45.42 -17.56 23.67
CA ILE A 236 44.30 -18.05 22.86
C ILE A 236 44.82 -19.13 21.90
N ILE A 237 44.32 -20.36 22.00
CA ILE A 237 44.67 -21.44 21.08
C ILE A 237 43.96 -21.18 19.75
N ALA A 238 44.74 -20.97 18.70
CA ALA A 238 44.24 -20.68 17.36
C ALA A 238 43.64 -21.93 16.70
N ALA A 239 42.59 -21.73 15.91
CA ALA A 239 42.01 -22.75 15.04
C ALA A 239 42.92 -23.04 13.85
N ASP A 240 43.12 -24.33 13.53
CA ASP A 240 43.95 -24.76 12.40
C ASP A 240 43.08 -24.89 11.14
N TYR A 241 43.36 -24.04 10.15
CA TYR A 241 42.78 -24.11 8.82
C TYR A 241 43.87 -24.45 7.80
N LYS A 242 44.29 -25.73 7.78
CA LYS A 242 45.30 -26.26 6.83
C LYS A 242 46.63 -25.49 6.90
N GLU A 243 47.24 -25.44 8.07
CA GLU A 243 48.50 -24.71 8.34
C GLU A 243 48.37 -23.18 8.35
N ASN A 244 47.14 -22.66 8.31
CA ASN A 244 46.83 -21.27 8.57
C ASN A 244 46.07 -21.15 9.90
N TYR A 245 46.76 -20.67 10.94
CA TYR A 245 46.25 -20.64 12.30
C TYR A 245 45.51 -19.33 12.57
N ARG A 246 44.23 -19.41 12.94
CA ARG A 246 43.36 -18.24 13.09
C ARG A 246 42.85 -18.06 14.51
N ALA A 247 42.81 -16.82 14.98
CA ALA A 247 42.21 -16.49 16.26
C ALA A 247 41.54 -15.11 16.23
N VAL A 248 40.34 -15.03 16.78
CA VAL A 248 39.69 -13.76 17.12
C VAL A 248 40.27 -13.25 18.44
N VAL A 249 40.69 -11.99 18.45
CA VAL A 249 41.26 -11.31 19.62
C VAL A 249 40.53 -10.00 19.90
N ILE A 250 40.50 -9.62 21.17
CA ILE A 250 39.98 -8.31 21.56
C ILE A 250 40.95 -7.23 21.05
N PRO A 251 40.46 -6.13 20.43
CA PRO A 251 41.28 -5.00 20.03
C PRO A 251 42.06 -4.42 21.23
N GLN A 252 43.38 -4.50 21.17
CA GLN A 252 44.27 -4.12 22.27
C GLN A 252 45.72 -3.98 21.80
N SER A 253 46.62 -3.51 22.67
CA SER A 253 48.05 -3.42 22.38
C SER A 253 48.90 -4.37 23.24
N VAL A 254 49.86 -5.02 22.59
CA VAL A 254 50.92 -5.84 23.19
C VAL A 254 52.23 -5.06 23.11
N GLU A 255 52.84 -4.78 24.26
CA GLU A 255 54.04 -3.93 24.33
C GLU A 255 55.27 -4.60 23.70
N ALA A 256 56.18 -3.78 23.19
CA ALA A 256 57.45 -4.22 22.63
C ALA A 256 58.20 -5.18 23.58
N GLY A 257 58.63 -6.33 23.06
CA GLY A 257 59.38 -7.35 23.79
C GLY A 257 58.53 -8.37 24.54
N GLU A 258 57.21 -8.20 24.65
CA GLU A 258 56.30 -9.22 25.22
C GLU A 258 56.03 -10.36 24.22
N PRO A 259 55.69 -11.58 24.69
CA PRO A 259 55.28 -12.69 23.81
C PRO A 259 54.02 -12.31 23.03
N LEU A 260 54.09 -12.44 21.70
CA LEU A 260 52.96 -12.21 20.80
C LEU A 260 52.33 -13.53 20.35
N LEU A 261 53.14 -14.55 20.08
CA LEU A 261 52.69 -15.88 19.67
C LEU A 261 53.55 -16.94 20.38
N ASP A 262 52.94 -18.00 20.87
CA ASP A 262 53.64 -19.23 21.26
C ASP A 262 53.39 -20.29 20.17
N ILE A 263 54.43 -20.69 19.46
CA ILE A 263 54.36 -21.62 18.33
C ILE A 263 54.96 -22.95 18.78
N THR A 264 54.22 -24.04 18.62
CA THR A 264 54.68 -25.38 18.95
C THR A 264 54.83 -26.22 17.69
N VAL A 265 56.00 -26.80 17.48
CA VAL A 265 56.31 -27.73 16.39
C VAL A 265 56.90 -29.00 16.99
N ASP A 266 56.25 -30.14 16.75
CA ASP A 266 56.64 -31.48 17.24
C ASP A 266 56.95 -31.50 18.76
N GLY A 267 56.09 -30.84 19.55
CA GLY A 267 56.21 -30.75 21.00
C GLY A 267 57.23 -29.74 21.53
N GLN A 268 57.99 -29.02 20.67
CA GLN A 268 58.87 -27.92 21.07
C GLN A 268 58.15 -26.57 20.93
N SER A 269 58.11 -25.78 21.99
CA SER A 269 57.42 -24.48 22.02
C SER A 269 58.40 -23.30 21.95
N TYR A 270 58.08 -22.31 21.12
CA TYR A 270 58.87 -21.09 20.91
C TYR A 270 57.99 -19.84 21.06
N GLN A 271 58.53 -18.81 21.73
CA GLN A 271 57.82 -17.53 21.90
C GLN A 271 58.30 -16.51 20.87
N PHE A 272 57.42 -16.11 19.97
CA PHE A 272 57.65 -15.02 19.03
C PHE A 272 57.36 -13.67 19.70
N ARG A 273 58.28 -12.70 19.53
CA ARG A 273 58.23 -11.37 20.15
C ARG A 273 58.57 -10.31 19.11
N LYS A 274 57.88 -9.18 19.13
CA LYS A 274 58.22 -7.99 18.31
C LYS A 274 59.05 -6.98 19.11
N THR A 275 59.92 -6.24 18.44
CA THR A 275 60.72 -5.14 19.04
C THR A 275 59.96 -3.82 19.14
N GLU A 276 58.75 -3.78 18.61
CA GLU A 276 57.82 -2.65 18.61
C GLU A 276 56.47 -3.11 19.17
N THR A 277 55.69 -2.17 19.69
CA THR A 277 54.35 -2.43 20.23
C THR A 277 53.41 -2.83 19.11
N MET A 278 52.71 -3.96 19.28
CA MET A 278 51.71 -4.46 18.33
C MET A 278 50.31 -4.01 18.78
N THR A 279 49.53 -3.40 17.88
CA THR A 279 48.15 -3.01 18.17
C THR A 279 47.18 -3.77 17.27
N TYR A 280 46.35 -4.61 17.89
CA TYR A 280 45.23 -5.25 17.21
C TYR A 280 44.10 -4.22 17.01
N VAL A 281 43.92 -3.80 15.77
CA VAL A 281 42.95 -2.78 15.34
C VAL A 281 41.57 -3.40 15.11
N PRO A 282 40.47 -2.78 15.60
CA PRO A 282 39.10 -3.25 15.32
C PRO A 282 38.80 -3.40 13.83
N SER A 283 38.00 -4.41 13.49
CA SER A 283 37.57 -4.73 12.11
C SER A 283 38.73 -5.03 11.16
N LYS A 284 39.93 -5.35 11.68
CA LYS A 284 41.12 -5.68 10.89
C LYS A 284 41.62 -7.09 11.21
N MET A 285 42.17 -7.71 10.18
CA MET A 285 42.88 -8.97 10.24
C MET A 285 44.39 -8.71 10.19
N HIS A 286 45.11 -9.27 11.16
CA HIS A 286 46.56 -9.12 11.32
C HIS A 286 47.22 -10.44 10.92
N LYS A 287 47.92 -10.41 9.79
CA LYS A 287 48.51 -11.58 9.16
C LYS A 287 50.01 -11.64 9.46
N PHE A 288 50.49 -12.80 9.88
CA PHE A 288 51.90 -13.09 10.12
C PHE A 288 52.30 -14.33 9.32
N THR A 289 53.34 -14.21 8.49
CA THR A 289 53.97 -15.38 7.87
C THR A 289 55.30 -15.65 8.55
N ILE A 290 55.43 -16.82 9.15
CA ILE A 290 56.60 -17.21 9.92
C ILE A 290 57.26 -18.40 9.24
N GLU A 291 58.49 -18.18 8.78
CA GLU A 291 59.34 -19.24 8.26
C GLU A 291 59.95 -20.01 9.42
N VAL A 292 59.80 -21.34 9.40
CA VAL A 292 60.38 -22.24 10.39
C VAL A 292 61.54 -22.97 9.75
N THR A 293 62.75 -22.81 10.28
CA THR A 293 63.97 -23.49 9.82
C THR A 293 64.43 -24.49 10.87
N LYS A 294 64.92 -25.67 10.44
CA LYS A 294 65.45 -26.70 11.34
C LYS A 294 66.98 -26.60 11.40
N ARG A 295 67.53 -26.32 12.58
CA ARG A 295 68.98 -26.27 12.80
C ARG A 295 69.53 -27.69 12.92
N LEU A 296 70.61 -27.94 12.18
CA LEU A 296 71.37 -29.19 12.24
C LEU A 296 72.71 -28.96 12.95
N PRO A 297 73.18 -29.91 13.78
CA PRO A 297 72.62 -31.25 14.04
C PRO A 297 71.70 -31.35 15.28
N ASP A 298 71.42 -30.24 15.97
CA ASP A 298 70.70 -30.26 17.26
C ASP A 298 69.17 -30.47 17.13
N GLY A 299 68.61 -30.34 15.92
CA GLY A 299 67.19 -30.57 15.65
C GLY A 299 66.28 -29.48 16.24
N THR A 300 66.84 -28.33 16.62
CA THR A 300 66.08 -27.20 17.16
C THR A 300 65.48 -26.35 16.04
N PHE A 301 64.31 -25.75 16.28
CA PHE A 301 63.63 -24.91 15.29
C PHE A 301 63.97 -23.42 15.48
N CYS A 302 64.00 -22.67 14.38
CA CYS A 302 64.16 -21.22 14.34
C CYS A 302 63.01 -20.59 13.56
N PHE A 303 62.48 -19.49 14.10
CA PHE A 303 61.27 -18.84 13.60
C PHE A 303 61.60 -17.42 13.17
N GLU A 304 61.36 -17.10 11.90
CA GLU A 304 61.61 -15.78 11.30
C GLU A 304 60.32 -15.20 10.72
N LEU A 305 59.98 -13.96 11.09
CA LEU A 305 58.85 -13.25 10.49
C LEU A 305 59.27 -12.76 9.09
N VAL A 306 58.66 -13.32 8.05
CA VAL A 306 58.98 -12.99 6.66
C VAL A 306 57.93 -12.07 6.01
N ASN A 307 56.72 -12.01 6.54
CA ASN A 307 55.68 -11.09 6.09
C ASN A 307 54.72 -10.70 7.23
N GLU A 308 54.29 -9.44 7.21
CA GLU A 308 53.29 -8.89 8.11
C GLU A 308 52.33 -7.98 7.32
N ALA A 309 51.02 -8.17 7.49
CA ALA A 309 50.02 -7.35 6.82
C ALA A 309 48.80 -7.10 7.71
N ILE A 310 48.17 -5.95 7.53
CA ILE A 310 46.90 -5.60 8.16
C ILE A 310 45.88 -5.36 7.05
N THR A 311 44.87 -6.21 6.96
CA THR A 311 43.82 -6.12 5.95
C THR A 311 42.46 -5.86 6.59
N PRO A 312 41.50 -5.27 5.87
CA PRO A 312 40.11 -5.25 6.32
C PRO A 312 39.60 -6.67 6.58
N TRP A 313 38.91 -6.90 7.70
CA TRP A 313 38.41 -8.23 8.04
C TRP A 313 37.26 -8.64 7.11
N GLU A 314 36.46 -7.69 6.61
CA GLU A 314 35.44 -7.95 5.57
C GLU A 314 36.01 -8.54 4.27
N SER A 315 37.33 -8.49 4.07
CA SER A 315 38.02 -9.13 2.93
C SER A 315 38.43 -10.58 3.20
N ASP A 316 38.02 -11.15 4.33
CA ASP A 316 38.25 -12.55 4.68
C ASP A 316 37.52 -13.48 3.72
N THR A 317 38.22 -14.49 3.22
CA THR A 317 37.70 -15.48 2.28
C THR A 317 37.20 -16.75 2.97
N GLU A 318 37.50 -16.95 4.25
CA GLU A 318 37.05 -18.14 4.98
C GLU A 318 35.72 -17.86 5.69
N SER A 319 34.78 -18.82 5.61
CA SER A 319 33.41 -18.68 6.09
C SER A 319 33.13 -19.50 7.36
N HIS A 320 32.04 -19.15 8.05
CA HIS A 320 31.46 -19.93 9.16
C HIS A 320 30.89 -21.25 8.62
N ASN A 321 31.75 -22.25 8.39
CA ASN A 321 31.45 -23.68 8.11
C ASN A 321 30.39 -24.00 7.03
N GLY A 322 30.11 -23.08 6.10
CA GLY A 322 29.16 -23.25 5.00
C GLY A 322 29.74 -24.02 3.79
N LEU A 323 30.18 -25.27 3.98
CA LEU A 323 30.79 -26.10 2.92
C LEU A 323 29.90 -26.27 1.66
N ALA A 324 28.58 -26.08 1.78
CA ALA A 324 27.63 -26.19 0.66
C ALA A 324 27.67 -24.98 -0.31
N LYS A 325 28.31 -23.87 0.08
CA LYS A 325 28.24 -22.57 -0.63
C LYS A 325 29.59 -22.01 -1.06
N GLU A 326 30.66 -22.79 -0.95
CA GLU A 326 32.00 -22.39 -1.42
C GLU A 326 32.03 -22.28 -2.95
N TYR A 327 32.64 -21.21 -3.45
CA TYR A 327 32.96 -21.10 -4.87
C TYR A 327 34.10 -22.04 -5.25
N LEU A 328 33.92 -22.77 -6.34
CA LEU A 328 35.04 -23.29 -7.09
C LEU A 328 35.81 -22.11 -7.71
N LEU A 329 37.08 -21.93 -7.34
CA LEU A 329 37.91 -20.87 -7.90
C LEU A 329 38.62 -21.33 -9.18
N VAL A 330 38.41 -20.60 -10.28
CA VAL A 330 39.06 -20.86 -11.57
C VAL A 330 39.71 -19.59 -12.09
N ASN A 331 41.02 -19.61 -12.26
CA ASN A 331 41.75 -18.54 -12.93
C ASN A 331 41.89 -18.83 -14.43
N ILE A 332 41.56 -17.86 -15.28
CA ILE A 332 41.72 -17.93 -16.72
C ILE A 332 42.91 -17.06 -17.13
N GLU A 333 43.94 -17.68 -17.72
CA GLU A 333 45.10 -16.95 -18.26
C GLU A 333 44.74 -16.21 -19.57
N GLU A 334 45.49 -15.17 -19.92
CA GLU A 334 45.19 -14.25 -21.05
C GLU A 334 44.95 -14.95 -22.40
N ASN A 335 45.55 -16.13 -22.64
CA ASN A 335 45.43 -16.92 -23.87
C ASN A 335 44.61 -18.21 -23.72
N GLN A 336 43.82 -18.32 -22.66
CA GLN A 336 43.09 -19.52 -22.29
C GLN A 336 41.57 -19.27 -22.27
N THR A 337 40.77 -20.30 -22.56
CA THR A 337 39.32 -20.30 -22.33
C THR A 337 38.96 -20.99 -21.00
N LEU A 338 37.77 -20.72 -20.46
CA LEU A 338 37.25 -21.39 -19.27
C LEU A 338 37.21 -22.92 -19.44
N GLU A 339 36.82 -23.40 -20.62
CA GLU A 339 36.81 -24.84 -20.93
C GLU A 339 38.21 -25.45 -20.81
N GLU A 340 39.23 -24.77 -21.33
CA GLU A 340 40.62 -25.21 -21.23
C GLU A 340 41.13 -25.17 -19.78
N ALA A 341 40.78 -24.13 -19.01
CA ALA A 341 41.15 -24.01 -17.59
C ALA A 341 40.57 -25.17 -16.76
N LEU A 342 39.28 -25.48 -16.94
CA LEU A 342 38.61 -26.59 -16.25
C LEU A 342 39.21 -27.95 -16.64
N LYS A 343 39.56 -28.15 -17.92
CA LYS A 343 40.22 -29.38 -18.40
C LYS A 343 41.61 -29.58 -17.77
N ILE A 344 42.41 -28.53 -17.61
CA ILE A 344 43.73 -28.61 -16.95
C ILE A 344 43.56 -29.04 -15.49
N GLN A 345 42.56 -28.49 -14.80
CA GLN A 345 42.27 -28.81 -13.41
C GLN A 345 41.52 -30.15 -13.23
N LYS A 346 41.14 -30.82 -14.33
CA LYS A 346 40.39 -32.09 -14.35
C LYS A 346 39.04 -32.00 -13.61
N ILE A 347 38.37 -30.87 -13.74
CA ILE A 347 37.07 -30.61 -13.11
C ILE A 347 35.96 -31.00 -14.10
N ASP A 348 34.97 -31.74 -13.63
CA ASP A 348 33.77 -32.04 -14.41
C ASP A 348 32.79 -30.86 -14.36
N VAL A 349 32.52 -30.28 -15.53
CA VAL A 349 31.63 -29.12 -15.71
C VAL A 349 30.21 -29.40 -15.20
N SER A 350 29.77 -30.66 -15.24
CA SER A 350 28.42 -31.06 -14.84
C SER A 350 28.19 -31.09 -13.32
N ASP A 351 29.24 -30.94 -12.52
CA ASP A 351 29.20 -30.92 -11.06
C ASP A 351 29.42 -29.53 -10.46
N ILE A 352 29.71 -28.53 -11.28
CA ILE A 352 29.92 -27.15 -10.82
C ILE A 352 28.58 -26.52 -10.44
N VAL A 353 28.44 -26.18 -9.15
CA VAL A 353 27.27 -25.51 -8.59
C VAL A 353 27.55 -24.03 -8.33
N ASN A 354 28.70 -23.69 -7.72
CA ASN A 354 29.10 -22.31 -7.46
C ASN A 354 30.47 -22.08 -8.08
N LEU A 355 30.62 -21.06 -8.93
CA LEU A 355 31.86 -20.75 -9.64
C LEU A 355 32.30 -19.32 -9.40
N LYS A 356 33.58 -19.13 -9.04
CA LYS A 356 34.26 -17.84 -9.09
C LYS A 356 35.34 -17.87 -10.15
N ILE A 357 35.32 -16.88 -11.03
CA ILE A 357 36.29 -16.72 -12.11
C ILE A 357 37.19 -15.52 -11.82
N THR A 358 38.49 -15.68 -12.07
CA THR A 358 39.47 -14.60 -12.06
C THR A 358 40.27 -14.58 -13.36
N GLY A 359 40.94 -13.46 -13.65
CA GLY A 359 41.78 -13.34 -14.84
C GLY A 359 41.01 -12.90 -16.08
N SER A 360 41.45 -13.30 -17.26
CA SER A 360 40.92 -12.78 -18.53
C SER A 360 39.76 -13.63 -19.04
N MET A 361 38.58 -13.04 -19.23
CA MET A 361 37.41 -13.74 -19.78
C MET A 361 36.92 -13.09 -21.06
N ARG A 362 36.41 -13.91 -21.99
CA ARG A 362 35.93 -13.50 -23.32
C ARG A 362 34.48 -13.92 -23.53
N SER A 363 33.85 -13.43 -24.60
CA SER A 363 32.44 -13.72 -24.88
C SER A 363 32.15 -15.22 -25.02
N GLU A 364 33.10 -16.00 -25.54
CA GLU A 364 32.98 -17.46 -25.67
C GLU A 364 32.79 -18.18 -24.33
N ASP A 365 33.37 -17.65 -23.25
CA ASP A 365 33.30 -18.26 -21.92
C ASP A 365 31.89 -18.11 -21.32
N PHE A 366 31.20 -16.99 -21.57
CA PHE A 366 29.80 -16.82 -21.17
C PHE A 366 28.89 -17.83 -21.86
N TYR A 367 29.05 -17.98 -23.18
CA TYR A 367 28.28 -18.96 -23.95
C TYR A 367 28.60 -20.39 -23.50
N PHE A 368 29.85 -20.67 -23.14
CA PHE A 368 30.23 -21.96 -22.57
C PHE A 368 29.49 -22.24 -21.26
N ILE A 369 29.43 -21.28 -20.34
CA ILE A 369 28.68 -21.39 -19.07
C ILE A 369 27.20 -21.69 -19.36
N ARG A 370 26.55 -20.85 -20.18
CA ARG A 370 25.13 -20.99 -20.56
C ARG A 370 24.83 -22.38 -21.14
N ASP A 371 25.66 -22.83 -22.06
CA ASP A 371 25.36 -24.01 -22.87
C ASP A 371 25.76 -25.32 -22.16
N ASN A 372 26.75 -25.30 -21.25
CA ASN A 372 27.34 -26.52 -20.68
C ASN A 372 27.18 -26.67 -19.16
N MET A 373 27.06 -25.59 -18.38
CA MET A 373 27.00 -25.67 -16.90
C MET A 373 25.56 -25.80 -16.39
N LYS A 374 24.98 -27.01 -16.45
CA LYS A 374 23.56 -27.25 -16.14
C LYS A 374 23.17 -27.24 -14.65
N LYS A 375 24.14 -27.17 -13.74
CA LYS A 375 23.90 -27.10 -12.29
C LYS A 375 24.35 -25.77 -11.66
N ILE A 376 24.86 -24.82 -12.45
CA ILE A 376 25.36 -23.55 -11.92
C ILE A 376 24.24 -22.79 -11.25
N GLN A 377 24.44 -22.41 -9.99
CA GLN A 377 23.52 -21.63 -9.16
C GLN A 377 24.10 -20.26 -8.80
N ALA A 378 25.42 -20.16 -8.60
CA ALA A 378 26.08 -18.89 -8.30
C ALA A 378 27.30 -18.66 -9.18
N LEU A 379 27.41 -17.46 -9.75
CA LEU A 379 28.54 -17.04 -10.58
C LEU A 379 29.14 -15.73 -10.08
N ASN A 380 30.40 -15.75 -9.69
CA ASN A 380 31.13 -14.54 -9.30
C ASN A 380 32.18 -14.17 -10.34
N LEU A 381 32.01 -12.99 -10.94
CA LEU A 381 32.87 -12.42 -11.98
C LEU A 381 33.57 -11.13 -11.54
N LYS A 382 33.56 -10.79 -10.25
CA LYS A 382 34.08 -9.52 -9.73
C LYS A 382 35.49 -9.19 -10.22
N ASP A 383 36.37 -10.19 -10.15
CA ASP A 383 37.81 -10.10 -10.42
C ASP A 383 38.17 -10.48 -11.87
N VAL A 384 37.19 -10.44 -12.79
CA VAL A 384 37.38 -10.74 -14.21
C VAL A 384 37.78 -9.48 -14.97
N ASP A 385 38.86 -9.61 -15.75
CA ASP A 385 39.24 -8.65 -16.77
C ASP A 385 38.58 -9.08 -18.10
N LEU A 386 37.49 -8.40 -18.45
CA LEU A 386 36.81 -8.64 -19.73
C LEU A 386 37.57 -8.00 -20.89
N THR A 387 37.77 -8.77 -21.95
CA THR A 387 38.19 -8.19 -23.23
C THR A 387 37.03 -7.42 -23.85
N LYS A 388 37.34 -6.30 -24.53
CA LYS A 388 36.32 -5.53 -25.26
C LYS A 388 35.47 -6.42 -26.15
N ASP A 389 34.16 -6.29 -26.04
CA ASP A 389 33.23 -7.01 -26.88
C ASP A 389 33.27 -6.46 -28.31
N TRP A 390 33.19 -7.34 -29.31
CA TRP A 390 33.33 -6.96 -30.72
C TRP A 390 32.09 -6.24 -31.25
N VAL A 391 30.95 -6.37 -30.57
CA VAL A 391 29.68 -5.73 -30.95
C VAL A 391 29.65 -4.28 -30.48
N HIS A 392 30.05 -4.01 -29.24
CA HIS A 392 29.88 -2.71 -28.60
C HIS A 392 31.16 -1.87 -28.45
N ASP A 393 32.37 -2.42 -28.69
CA ASP A 393 33.69 -1.77 -28.47
C ASP A 393 33.88 -1.23 -27.03
N GLU A 394 33.18 -1.84 -26.08
CA GLU A 394 33.15 -1.52 -24.65
C GLU A 394 33.55 -2.75 -23.82
N ILE A 395 33.95 -2.54 -22.56
CA ILE A 395 34.12 -3.63 -21.60
C ILE A 395 32.73 -4.05 -21.12
N ALA A 396 32.15 -5.07 -21.76
CA ALA A 396 30.73 -5.40 -21.61
C ALA A 396 30.48 -6.88 -21.31
N ILE A 397 29.40 -7.17 -20.58
CA ILE A 397 28.77 -8.49 -20.64
C ILE A 397 28.17 -8.62 -22.05
N PRO A 398 28.49 -9.67 -22.82
CA PRO A 398 28.05 -9.77 -24.21
C PRO A 398 26.53 -9.96 -24.31
N ASP A 399 25.98 -9.64 -25.48
CA ASP A 399 24.58 -9.94 -25.78
C ASP A 399 24.30 -11.43 -25.58
N VAL A 400 23.12 -11.77 -25.06
CA VAL A 400 22.65 -13.15 -24.81
C VAL A 400 23.63 -14.03 -24.01
N ALA A 401 24.50 -13.41 -23.19
CA ALA A 401 25.54 -14.09 -22.40
C ALA A 401 25.04 -15.33 -21.65
N LEU A 402 24.06 -15.14 -20.76
CA LEU A 402 23.46 -16.14 -19.88
C LEU A 402 21.93 -16.17 -20.00
N VAL A 403 21.41 -15.83 -21.18
CA VAL A 403 19.98 -16.00 -21.49
C VAL A 403 19.57 -17.46 -21.22
N ASN A 404 18.43 -17.66 -20.55
CA ASN A 404 17.94 -18.99 -20.19
C ASN A 404 18.94 -19.84 -19.36
N ALA A 405 19.82 -19.22 -18.57
CA ALA A 405 20.58 -19.93 -17.54
C ALA A 405 19.65 -20.35 -16.39
N LEU A 406 18.76 -21.33 -16.63
CA LEU A 406 17.60 -21.69 -15.80
C LEU A 406 17.92 -22.17 -14.38
N THR A 407 19.19 -22.35 -14.03
CA THR A 407 19.64 -22.72 -12.68
C THR A 407 20.37 -21.60 -11.96
N LEU A 408 20.78 -20.54 -12.66
CA LEU A 408 21.58 -19.45 -12.12
C LEU A 408 20.69 -18.52 -11.28
N LYS A 409 20.95 -18.47 -9.98
CA LYS A 409 20.22 -17.67 -9.00
C LYS A 409 20.99 -16.43 -8.55
N TYR A 410 22.31 -16.52 -8.46
CA TYR A 410 23.15 -15.45 -7.91
C TYR A 410 24.23 -15.06 -8.88
N ILE A 411 24.44 -13.75 -9.03
CA ILE A 411 25.50 -13.22 -9.89
C ILE A 411 26.19 -12.02 -9.28
N VAL A 412 27.52 -12.04 -9.30
CA VAL A 412 28.35 -10.87 -9.01
C VAL A 412 29.00 -10.41 -10.31
N LEU A 413 28.69 -9.18 -10.72
CA LEU A 413 29.18 -8.58 -11.95
C LEU A 413 30.64 -8.06 -11.81
N PRO A 414 31.41 -7.97 -12.91
CA PRO A 414 32.79 -7.46 -12.88
C PRO A 414 32.91 -6.00 -12.44
N ASP A 415 33.94 -5.66 -11.66
CA ASP A 415 34.14 -4.31 -11.13
C ASP A 415 34.50 -3.27 -12.21
N LYS A 416 35.11 -3.69 -13.32
CA LYS A 416 35.56 -2.80 -14.42
C LYS A 416 34.56 -2.70 -15.57
N LEU A 417 33.29 -3.05 -15.34
CA LEU A 417 32.27 -3.15 -16.37
C LEU A 417 31.81 -1.76 -16.86
N GLU A 418 31.69 -1.60 -18.17
CA GLU A 418 31.19 -0.38 -18.82
C GLU A 418 29.73 -0.53 -19.30
N SER A 419 29.31 -1.74 -19.68
CA SER A 419 27.92 -2.00 -20.12
C SER A 419 27.45 -3.45 -19.95
N ILE A 420 26.13 -3.65 -20.02
CA ILE A 420 25.49 -4.97 -19.97
C ILE A 420 24.69 -5.17 -21.26
N GLY A 421 25.05 -6.19 -22.04
CA GLY A 421 24.51 -6.49 -23.37
C GLY A 421 23.03 -6.87 -23.42
N GLU A 422 22.50 -6.89 -24.65
CA GLU A 422 21.11 -7.15 -24.96
C GLU A 422 20.71 -8.57 -24.52
N PHE A 423 19.63 -8.70 -23.76
CA PHE A 423 19.14 -9.99 -23.22
C PHE A 423 20.18 -10.81 -22.42
N ALA A 424 21.24 -10.18 -21.90
CA ALA A 424 22.35 -10.87 -21.25
C ALA A 424 21.93 -11.88 -20.16
N PHE A 425 20.88 -11.56 -19.38
CA PHE A 425 20.35 -12.37 -18.28
C PHE A 425 18.84 -12.61 -18.39
N ALA A 426 18.26 -12.47 -19.60
CA ALA A 426 16.83 -12.71 -19.78
C ALA A 426 16.47 -14.18 -19.50
N GLY A 427 15.46 -14.40 -18.66
CA GLY A 427 15.00 -15.73 -18.27
C GLY A 427 15.92 -16.55 -17.36
N ALA A 428 17.03 -15.98 -16.88
CA ALA A 428 17.74 -16.56 -15.73
C ALA A 428 16.92 -16.31 -14.45
N PRO A 429 16.74 -17.27 -13.54
CA PRO A 429 15.99 -17.06 -12.31
C PRO A 429 16.84 -16.37 -11.24
N LEU A 430 17.44 -15.22 -11.57
CA LEU A 430 18.23 -14.47 -10.60
C LEU A 430 17.34 -14.05 -9.41
N GLU A 431 17.84 -14.19 -8.20
CA GLU A 431 17.12 -13.97 -6.95
C GLU A 431 17.73 -12.81 -6.16
N GLY A 432 16.96 -12.25 -5.21
CA GLY A 432 17.47 -11.23 -4.30
C GLY A 432 17.64 -9.85 -4.93
N SER A 433 18.65 -9.11 -4.45
CA SER A 433 18.99 -7.77 -4.90
C SER A 433 19.92 -7.81 -6.12
N LEU A 434 19.89 -6.76 -6.93
CA LEU A 434 20.80 -6.61 -8.07
C LEU A 434 21.61 -5.32 -7.92
N THR A 435 22.92 -5.46 -7.84
CA THR A 435 23.86 -4.34 -7.86
C THR A 435 24.53 -4.25 -9.22
N ILE A 436 24.31 -3.14 -9.91
CA ILE A 436 25.02 -2.82 -11.14
C ILE A 436 26.32 -2.06 -10.76
N PRO A 437 27.52 -2.54 -11.14
CA PRO A 437 28.80 -1.96 -10.71
C PRO A 437 29.00 -0.51 -11.12
N GLU A 438 29.74 0.24 -10.29
CA GLU A 438 30.19 1.58 -10.65
C GLU A 438 31.15 1.52 -11.85
N GLY A 439 30.95 2.42 -12.82
CA GLY A 439 31.63 2.38 -14.12
C GLY A 439 30.68 2.03 -15.26
N VAL A 440 29.59 1.30 -14.99
CA VAL A 440 28.58 0.98 -15.99
C VAL A 440 27.87 2.26 -16.43
N LYS A 441 27.88 2.50 -17.75
CA LYS A 441 27.24 3.65 -18.41
C LYS A 441 25.96 3.27 -19.12
N LYS A 442 25.79 2.00 -19.49
CA LYS A 442 24.67 1.55 -20.32
C LYS A 442 24.19 0.14 -20.00
N ILE A 443 22.87 -0.02 -19.93
CA ILE A 443 22.18 -1.31 -19.86
C ILE A 443 21.35 -1.45 -21.13
N TYR A 444 21.68 -2.44 -21.96
CA TYR A 444 21.05 -2.68 -23.25
C TYR A 444 19.68 -3.35 -23.11
N GLY A 445 18.98 -3.47 -24.26
CA GLY A 445 17.59 -3.88 -24.30
C GLY A 445 17.37 -5.28 -23.72
N GLY A 446 16.32 -5.44 -22.93
CA GLY A 446 15.92 -6.73 -22.38
C GLY A 446 16.95 -7.41 -21.46
N ALA A 447 18.02 -6.73 -21.03
CA ALA A 447 19.15 -7.31 -20.30
C ALA A 447 18.73 -8.24 -19.15
N PHE A 448 17.68 -7.89 -18.39
CA PHE A 448 17.11 -8.67 -17.29
C PHE A 448 15.61 -8.96 -17.48
N SER A 449 15.07 -8.83 -18.70
CA SER A 449 13.62 -8.93 -18.96
C SER A 449 13.04 -10.31 -18.60
N ASN A 450 11.82 -10.28 -18.05
CA ASN A 450 10.95 -11.44 -17.85
C ASN A 450 9.91 -11.62 -18.95
N TYR A 451 9.95 -10.76 -19.96
CA TYR A 451 9.02 -10.73 -21.06
C TYR A 451 9.72 -11.01 -22.39
N TRP A 452 9.05 -11.78 -23.24
CA TRP A 452 9.45 -12.05 -24.61
C TRP A 452 8.25 -11.98 -25.55
N ASP A 453 8.29 -11.08 -26.52
CA ASP A 453 7.32 -11.03 -27.60
C ASP A 453 7.84 -11.77 -28.84
N GLU A 454 7.08 -12.76 -29.26
CA GLU A 454 7.35 -13.59 -30.43
C GLU A 454 7.11 -12.86 -31.77
N ASN A 455 6.41 -11.72 -31.77
CA ASN A 455 6.03 -10.98 -32.98
C ASN A 455 6.96 -9.80 -33.32
N THR A 456 7.76 -9.30 -32.36
CA THR A 456 8.65 -8.13 -32.56
C THR A 456 10.12 -8.50 -32.75
N SER A 457 10.56 -9.71 -32.34
CA SER A 457 11.94 -10.17 -32.57
C SER A 457 12.10 -10.72 -33.99
N THR A 458 12.44 -9.86 -34.96
CA THR A 458 12.71 -10.26 -36.35
C THR A 458 14.00 -11.07 -36.54
N SER A 459 14.79 -11.26 -35.48
CA SER A 459 16.01 -12.08 -35.49
C SER A 459 15.85 -13.28 -34.57
N VAL A 460 16.24 -14.45 -35.06
CA VAL A 460 16.42 -15.66 -34.25
C VAL A 460 17.51 -15.33 -33.22
N MET A 461 17.14 -15.13 -31.95
CA MET A 461 18.15 -14.92 -30.91
C MET A 461 18.95 -16.20 -30.67
N PRO A 462 20.29 -16.12 -30.61
CA PRO A 462 21.10 -17.23 -30.12
C PRO A 462 20.68 -17.54 -28.67
N GLY A 463 20.13 -18.73 -28.43
CA GLY A 463 19.51 -19.10 -27.14
C GLY A 463 18.00 -19.33 -27.18
N GLY A 464 17.32 -18.96 -28.27
CA GLY A 464 15.89 -19.22 -28.49
C GLY A 464 14.95 -18.29 -27.73
N LYS A 465 13.68 -18.70 -27.59
CA LYS A 465 12.65 -17.99 -26.79
C LYS A 465 13.09 -17.93 -25.32
N VAL A 466 12.82 -16.82 -24.63
CA VAL A 466 13.01 -16.75 -23.16
C VAL A 466 12.09 -17.79 -22.50
N LEU A 467 12.68 -18.73 -21.75
CA LEU A 467 12.01 -19.89 -21.15
C LEU A 467 11.74 -19.71 -19.64
N GLY A 468 12.56 -18.93 -18.95
CA GLY A 468 12.46 -18.67 -17.51
C GLY A 468 12.07 -17.24 -17.17
N LYS A 469 12.15 -16.89 -15.88
CA LYS A 469 11.92 -15.53 -15.36
C LYS A 469 12.87 -15.26 -14.20
N ASN A 470 13.50 -14.09 -14.18
CA ASN A 470 14.15 -13.49 -13.03
C ASN A 470 13.18 -13.39 -11.85
N ASN A 471 13.67 -13.78 -10.68
CA ASN A 471 13.00 -13.71 -9.38
C ASN A 471 13.64 -12.63 -8.48
N LEU A 472 14.12 -11.56 -9.12
CA LEU A 472 14.74 -10.40 -8.48
C LEU A 472 13.67 -9.69 -7.65
N THR A 473 13.74 -9.89 -6.34
CA THR A 473 12.73 -9.45 -5.35
C THR A 473 13.31 -8.48 -4.33
N GLY A 474 14.63 -8.31 -4.31
CA GLY A 474 15.34 -7.33 -3.48
C GLY A 474 15.40 -5.95 -4.11
N ALA A 475 16.41 -5.18 -3.68
CA ALA A 475 16.65 -3.83 -4.17
C ALA A 475 17.38 -3.83 -5.53
N LEU A 476 17.11 -2.81 -6.34
CA LEU A 476 17.89 -2.50 -7.53
C LEU A 476 18.83 -1.33 -7.22
N ILE A 477 20.15 -1.59 -7.24
CA ILE A 477 21.19 -0.57 -7.00
C ILE A 477 21.82 -0.21 -8.34
N LEU A 478 21.59 1.03 -8.78
CA LEU A 478 22.11 1.59 -10.02
C LEU A 478 23.32 2.51 -9.75
N PRO A 479 24.39 2.44 -10.56
CA PRO A 479 25.60 3.22 -10.33
C PRO A 479 25.43 4.67 -10.73
N SER A 480 26.26 5.54 -10.16
CA SER A 480 26.19 6.98 -10.44
C SER A 480 26.64 7.33 -11.86
N THR A 481 27.45 6.46 -12.48
CA THR A 481 27.91 6.56 -13.87
C THR A 481 26.87 6.22 -14.93
N LEU A 482 25.70 5.67 -14.56
CA LEU A 482 24.73 5.18 -15.52
C LEU A 482 24.08 6.33 -16.31
N GLU A 483 24.15 6.24 -17.64
CA GLU A 483 23.62 7.25 -18.55
C GLU A 483 22.41 6.73 -19.36
N TYR A 484 22.35 5.43 -19.64
CA TYR A 484 21.35 4.84 -20.54
C TYR A 484 20.77 3.53 -19.99
N ILE A 485 19.45 3.47 -19.87
CA ILE A 485 18.68 2.22 -19.71
C ILE A 485 17.86 2.06 -20.98
N GLU A 486 18.13 1.03 -21.77
CA GLU A 486 17.44 0.79 -23.05
C GLU A 486 16.11 0.03 -22.85
N ASN A 487 15.45 -0.31 -23.97
CA ASN A 487 14.10 -0.84 -23.97
C ASN A 487 13.97 -2.17 -23.21
N ASP A 488 12.91 -2.34 -22.44
CA ASP A 488 12.57 -3.57 -21.72
C ASP A 488 13.65 -4.10 -20.75
N ALA A 489 14.68 -3.29 -20.43
CA ALA A 489 15.87 -3.73 -19.69
C ALA A 489 15.55 -4.51 -18.39
N PHE A 490 14.51 -4.10 -17.66
CA PHE A 490 14.04 -4.72 -16.42
C PHE A 490 12.56 -5.11 -16.46
N ARG A 491 11.99 -5.29 -17.65
CA ARG A 491 10.55 -5.53 -17.80
C ARG A 491 10.08 -6.76 -17.01
N ASP A 492 8.95 -6.61 -16.32
CA ASP A 492 8.29 -7.62 -15.49
C ASP A 492 9.20 -8.20 -14.39
N CYS A 493 10.25 -7.47 -13.98
CA CYS A 493 11.05 -7.80 -12.80
C CYS A 493 10.31 -7.43 -11.52
N ASN A 494 10.56 -8.18 -10.44
CA ASN A 494 9.75 -8.12 -9.22
C ASN A 494 10.41 -7.34 -8.07
N PHE A 495 11.29 -6.39 -8.40
CA PHE A 495 12.05 -5.60 -7.44
C PHE A 495 11.12 -4.90 -6.43
N THR A 496 11.61 -4.76 -5.19
CA THR A 496 10.87 -4.09 -4.11
C THR A 496 11.59 -2.82 -3.67
N GLY A 497 10.93 -2.04 -2.80
CA GLY A 497 11.45 -0.77 -2.31
C GLY A 497 11.22 0.40 -3.26
N THR A 498 12.02 1.46 -3.11
CA THR A 498 11.91 2.67 -3.94
C THR A 498 12.91 2.62 -5.10
N LEU A 499 12.43 2.87 -6.32
CA LEU A 499 13.30 3.02 -7.49
C LEU A 499 14.07 4.34 -7.41
N VAL A 500 15.39 4.25 -7.23
CA VAL A 500 16.30 5.41 -7.23
C VAL A 500 17.01 5.48 -8.58
N LEU A 501 16.61 6.44 -9.41
CA LEU A 501 17.27 6.71 -10.69
C LEU A 501 18.50 7.61 -10.48
N PRO A 502 19.67 7.26 -11.05
CA PRO A 502 20.91 8.02 -10.84
C PRO A 502 20.89 9.39 -11.53
N SER A 503 21.58 10.37 -10.96
CA SER A 503 21.53 11.77 -11.39
C SER A 503 22.15 12.08 -12.75
N ASN A 504 22.91 11.15 -13.34
CA ASN A 504 23.52 11.30 -14.67
C ASN A 504 22.69 10.62 -15.77
N LEU A 505 21.56 10.01 -15.43
CA LEU A 505 20.73 9.24 -16.36
C LEU A 505 20.12 10.16 -17.42
N LYS A 506 20.39 9.88 -18.71
CA LYS A 506 19.95 10.69 -19.85
C LYS A 506 18.71 10.12 -20.53
N LYS A 507 18.57 8.79 -20.52
CA LYS A 507 17.50 8.06 -21.22
C LYS A 507 17.01 6.85 -20.42
N VAL A 508 15.69 6.68 -20.41
CA VAL A 508 15.00 5.43 -20.04
C VAL A 508 14.18 4.96 -21.23
N GLY A 509 14.45 3.76 -21.74
CA GLY A 509 13.81 3.18 -22.92
C GLY A 509 12.35 2.77 -22.73
N SER A 510 11.70 2.41 -23.84
CA SER A 510 10.34 1.88 -23.85
C SER A 510 10.29 0.59 -23.03
N GLY A 511 9.29 0.42 -22.17
CA GLY A 511 9.13 -0.80 -21.38
C GLY A 511 10.22 -1.08 -20.34
N ALA A 512 11.20 -0.20 -20.15
CA ALA A 512 12.38 -0.46 -19.32
C ALA A 512 12.05 -0.97 -17.91
N PHE A 513 11.00 -0.45 -17.29
CA PHE A 513 10.45 -0.86 -15.99
C PHE A 513 8.96 -1.24 -16.08
N ALA A 514 8.46 -1.58 -17.27
CA ALA A 514 7.07 -2.00 -17.44
C ALA A 514 6.81 -3.26 -16.61
N GLY A 515 5.70 -3.28 -15.87
CA GLY A 515 5.30 -4.42 -15.05
C GLY A 515 6.06 -4.60 -13.74
N CYS A 516 7.01 -3.71 -13.40
CA CYS A 516 7.70 -3.70 -12.11
C CYS A 516 6.79 -3.16 -10.99
N ALA A 517 5.69 -3.86 -10.72
CA ALA A 517 4.57 -3.38 -9.91
C ALA A 517 4.87 -3.26 -8.40
N ASN A 518 5.95 -3.88 -7.93
CA ASN A 518 6.33 -3.93 -6.52
C ASN A 518 7.23 -2.76 -6.07
N PHE A 519 7.72 -1.95 -7.01
CA PHE A 519 8.32 -0.66 -6.65
C PHE A 519 7.25 0.24 -6.04
N SER A 520 7.56 0.82 -4.89
CA SER A 520 6.63 1.63 -4.10
C SER A 520 7.22 2.98 -3.70
N GLY A 521 6.32 3.88 -3.28
CA GLY A 521 6.69 5.24 -2.89
C GLY A 521 6.58 6.24 -4.03
N ILE A 522 7.44 7.28 -3.99
CA ILE A 522 7.42 8.38 -4.95
C ILE A 522 8.49 8.15 -6.01
N LEU A 523 8.09 8.14 -7.28
CA LEU A 523 9.03 8.09 -8.40
C LEU A 523 9.70 9.46 -8.59
N LYS A 524 11.00 9.53 -8.28
CA LYS A 524 11.81 10.73 -8.52
C LYS A 524 12.57 10.58 -9.83
N LEU A 525 12.35 11.52 -10.74
CA LEU A 525 13.00 11.56 -12.04
C LEU A 525 14.14 12.61 -12.02
N PRO A 526 15.37 12.26 -12.41
CA PRO A 526 16.48 13.21 -12.41
C PRO A 526 16.36 14.22 -13.55
N ASP A 527 16.77 15.48 -13.29
CA ASP A 527 16.73 16.58 -14.27
C ASP A 527 17.62 16.33 -15.50
N SER A 528 18.59 15.42 -15.41
CA SER A 528 19.44 14.99 -16.54
C SER A 528 18.67 14.25 -17.64
N LEU A 529 17.46 13.74 -17.36
CA LEU A 529 16.68 12.99 -18.33
C LEU A 529 16.24 13.89 -19.48
N THR A 530 16.55 13.43 -20.69
CA THR A 530 16.17 14.07 -21.96
C THR A 530 15.17 13.25 -22.76
N GLU A 531 15.08 11.94 -22.47
CA GLU A 531 14.22 11.01 -23.19
C GLU A 531 13.64 9.94 -22.25
N ILE A 532 12.33 9.73 -22.36
CA ILE A 532 11.60 8.62 -21.72
C ILE A 532 10.82 7.89 -22.82
N GLY A 533 10.96 6.57 -22.85
CA GLY A 533 10.41 5.71 -23.88
C GLY A 533 8.87 5.73 -23.90
N PRO A 534 8.25 5.96 -25.07
CA PRO A 534 6.80 5.95 -25.23
C PRO A 534 6.22 4.55 -25.11
N GLY A 535 4.93 4.45 -24.80
CA GLY A 535 4.17 3.23 -25.10
C GLY A 535 3.70 3.24 -26.57
N ASN A 536 3.19 2.12 -27.06
CA ASN A 536 2.54 2.05 -28.38
C ASN A 536 1.07 1.61 -28.28
N GLN A 537 0.35 1.70 -29.39
CA GLN A 537 -1.08 1.42 -29.47
C GLN A 537 -1.46 -0.06 -29.23
N TRP A 538 -0.52 -0.99 -29.42
CA TRP A 538 -0.78 -2.44 -29.39
C TRP A 538 -0.50 -3.08 -28.03
N ASP A 539 0.49 -2.55 -27.31
CA ASP A 539 1.00 -3.17 -26.08
C ASP A 539 1.06 -2.18 -24.89
N SER A 540 1.06 -0.87 -25.17
CA SER A 540 1.10 0.24 -24.20
C SER A 540 2.23 0.16 -23.17
N HIS A 541 3.36 -0.50 -23.46
CA HIS A 541 4.48 -0.65 -22.53
C HIS A 541 5.39 0.58 -22.50
N GLY A 542 4.87 1.71 -22.02
CA GLY A 542 5.68 2.86 -21.65
C GLY A 542 6.78 2.51 -20.64
N ALA A 543 7.81 3.35 -20.55
CA ALA A 543 8.98 3.14 -19.68
C ALA A 543 8.65 2.65 -18.25
N PHE A 544 7.58 3.18 -17.64
CA PHE A 544 7.13 2.87 -16.27
C PHE A 544 5.74 2.23 -16.24
N TYR A 545 5.33 1.57 -17.33
CA TYR A 545 3.97 1.08 -17.48
C TYR A 545 3.57 0.08 -16.37
N GLY A 546 2.43 0.32 -15.72
CA GLY A 546 1.86 -0.63 -14.76
C GLY A 546 2.56 -0.66 -13.40
N MET A 547 3.39 0.32 -13.08
CA MET A 547 3.96 0.53 -11.74
C MET A 547 2.91 1.11 -10.78
N LYS A 548 1.86 0.34 -10.51
CA LYS A 548 0.64 0.79 -9.81
C LYS A 548 0.86 1.21 -8.35
N SER A 549 1.94 0.75 -7.72
CA SER A 549 2.28 1.06 -6.33
C SER A 549 3.05 2.38 -6.19
N ILE A 550 3.34 3.07 -7.30
CA ILE A 550 3.85 4.43 -7.30
C ILE A 550 2.72 5.40 -6.98
N ILE A 551 2.95 6.21 -5.94
CA ILE A 551 1.98 7.14 -5.37
C ILE A 551 2.56 8.56 -5.29
N GLY A 552 1.74 9.51 -4.84
CA GLY A 552 2.17 10.89 -4.61
C GLY A 552 2.17 11.71 -5.89
N LYS A 553 2.99 12.77 -5.93
CA LYS A 553 3.05 13.69 -7.07
C LYS A 553 4.15 13.23 -8.04
N LEU A 554 3.86 13.24 -9.33
CA LEU A 554 4.84 12.99 -10.38
C LEU A 554 5.41 14.33 -10.87
N GLU A 555 6.65 14.62 -10.52
CA GLU A 555 7.38 15.79 -10.99
C GLU A 555 8.18 15.42 -12.24
N LEU A 556 7.85 16.04 -13.37
CA LEU A 556 8.45 15.74 -14.66
C LEU A 556 9.74 16.59 -14.89
N PRO A 557 10.85 15.98 -15.35
CA PRO A 557 12.11 16.68 -15.58
C PRO A 557 12.01 17.83 -16.58
N ARG A 558 12.75 18.91 -16.33
CA ARG A 558 12.68 20.15 -17.13
C ARG A 558 13.19 20.00 -18.56
N ASN A 559 14.06 19.03 -18.81
CA ASN A 559 14.73 18.85 -20.11
C ASN A 559 13.98 17.91 -21.07
N LEU A 560 12.81 17.38 -20.67
CA LEU A 560 12.00 16.53 -21.54
C LEU A 560 11.34 17.34 -22.66
N LYS A 561 11.61 16.94 -23.90
CA LYS A 561 10.94 17.51 -25.10
C LYS A 561 9.53 16.95 -25.29
N ILE A 562 9.36 15.67 -24.97
CA ILE A 562 8.11 14.91 -25.12
C ILE A 562 7.87 14.15 -23.83
N ILE A 563 6.65 14.21 -23.30
CA ILE A 563 6.22 13.47 -22.11
C ILE A 563 5.65 12.12 -22.54
N ASN A 564 6.23 11.04 -22.02
CA ASN A 564 5.99 9.66 -22.43
C ASN A 564 6.18 8.69 -21.26
N GLY A 565 5.59 7.50 -21.36
CA GLY A 565 6.06 6.36 -20.59
C GLY A 565 5.45 6.15 -19.19
N PHE A 566 4.39 6.88 -18.84
CA PHE A 566 3.79 6.91 -17.50
C PHE A 566 2.42 6.24 -17.41
N GLY A 567 2.15 5.24 -18.25
CA GLY A 567 0.85 4.54 -18.23
C GLY A 567 0.67 3.65 -17.00
N GLY A 568 -0.57 3.48 -16.53
CA GLY A 568 -0.91 2.55 -15.45
C GLY A 568 -0.36 2.93 -14.07
N LEU A 569 -0.03 4.21 -13.85
CA LEU A 569 0.39 4.71 -12.53
C LEU A 569 -0.81 5.12 -11.67
N SER A 570 -0.62 5.17 -10.34
CA SER A 570 -1.65 5.58 -9.36
C SER A 570 -1.26 6.86 -8.62
N ILE A 571 -1.11 7.96 -9.37
CA ILE A 571 -0.56 9.22 -8.87
C ILE A 571 -1.65 10.20 -8.41
N SER A 572 -1.29 11.05 -7.45
CA SER A 572 -2.18 12.12 -6.99
C SER A 572 -2.26 13.29 -7.97
N ASN A 573 -1.16 13.65 -8.63
CA ASN A 573 -1.08 14.77 -9.55
C ASN A 573 0.14 14.65 -10.47
N VAL A 574 0.11 15.33 -11.62
CA VAL A 574 1.24 15.53 -12.53
C VAL A 574 1.69 16.99 -12.47
N ILE A 575 2.98 17.22 -12.20
CA ILE A 575 3.61 18.53 -12.26
C ILE A 575 4.45 18.59 -13.53
N PHE A 576 3.96 19.36 -14.50
CA PHE A 576 4.64 19.57 -15.77
C PHE A 576 5.75 20.63 -15.64
N PRO A 577 6.82 20.53 -16.44
CA PRO A 577 7.83 21.58 -16.52
C PRO A 577 7.31 22.76 -17.35
N GLU A 578 8.03 23.89 -17.35
CA GLU A 578 7.59 25.11 -18.05
C GLU A 578 7.56 24.99 -19.60
N ALA A 579 8.20 23.97 -20.19
CA ALA A 579 8.44 23.92 -21.64
C ALA A 579 8.33 22.55 -22.36
N PRO A 580 7.47 21.57 -21.97
CA PRO A 580 7.27 20.41 -22.82
C PRO A 580 6.53 20.84 -24.09
N ALA A 581 7.02 20.42 -25.26
CA ALA A 581 6.38 20.76 -26.54
C ALA A 581 5.18 19.83 -26.86
N GLN A 582 5.19 18.62 -26.30
CA GLN A 582 4.25 17.55 -26.64
C GLN A 582 4.03 16.56 -25.49
N ILE A 583 2.79 16.09 -25.35
CA ILE A 583 2.46 14.85 -24.63
C ILE A 583 2.32 13.76 -25.70
N GLY A 584 3.13 12.69 -25.61
CA GLY A 584 3.19 11.66 -26.64
C GLY A 584 2.08 10.61 -26.54
N THR A 585 2.12 9.67 -27.48
CA THR A 585 1.17 8.56 -27.58
C THR A 585 1.21 7.69 -26.33
N CYS A 586 0.03 7.31 -25.82
CA CYS A 586 -0.12 6.48 -24.61
C CYS A 586 0.62 7.01 -23.35
N ALA A 587 0.98 8.29 -23.28
CA ALA A 587 1.84 8.84 -22.23
C ALA A 587 1.36 8.54 -20.81
N PHE A 588 0.05 8.61 -20.56
CA PHE A 588 -0.60 8.33 -19.28
C PHE A 588 -1.67 7.22 -19.41
N PHE A 589 -1.64 6.41 -20.45
CA PHE A 589 -2.63 5.35 -20.72
C PHE A 589 -2.99 4.52 -19.47
N ASN A 590 -4.28 4.32 -19.17
CA ASN A 590 -4.78 3.58 -18.00
C ASN A 590 -4.31 4.13 -16.62
N SER A 591 -3.87 5.38 -16.52
CA SER A 591 -3.42 5.93 -15.23
C SER A 591 -4.57 6.41 -14.37
N CYS A 592 -4.42 6.27 -13.05
CA CYS A 592 -5.29 6.90 -12.07
C CYS A 592 -4.62 8.19 -11.59
N ILE A 593 -5.19 9.35 -11.98
CA ILE A 593 -4.68 10.68 -11.66
C ILE A 593 -5.74 11.41 -10.84
N LYS A 594 -5.58 11.41 -9.52
CA LYS A 594 -6.66 11.78 -8.58
C LYS A 594 -7.10 13.25 -8.64
N ASN A 595 -6.23 14.16 -9.09
CA ASN A 595 -6.48 15.60 -9.13
C ASN A 595 -6.56 16.15 -10.57
N SER A 596 -7.02 17.39 -10.70
CA SER A 596 -7.03 18.14 -11.96
C SER A 596 -5.64 18.19 -12.62
N VAL A 597 -5.61 17.90 -13.92
CA VAL A 597 -4.41 17.95 -14.76
C VAL A 597 -4.36 19.27 -15.51
N VAL A 598 -3.36 20.10 -15.23
CA VAL A 598 -3.13 21.36 -15.93
C VAL A 598 -2.03 21.19 -16.97
N ILE A 599 -2.42 21.10 -18.24
CA ILE A 599 -1.46 20.94 -19.34
C ILE A 599 -0.83 22.33 -19.65
N PRO A 600 0.51 22.45 -19.72
CA PRO A 600 1.17 23.73 -19.95
C PRO A 600 0.87 24.37 -21.31
N GLU A 601 0.89 25.71 -21.35
CA GLU A 601 0.74 26.54 -22.57
C GLU A 601 1.82 26.32 -23.64
N SER A 602 2.89 25.58 -23.34
CA SER A 602 3.90 25.19 -24.33
C SER A 602 3.50 23.97 -25.15
N VAL A 603 2.53 23.17 -24.68
CA VAL A 603 2.12 21.91 -25.32
C VAL A 603 1.25 22.21 -26.53
N SER A 604 1.73 21.82 -27.72
CA SER A 604 1.01 22.03 -28.99
C SER A 604 0.31 20.76 -29.50
N VAL A 605 0.69 19.59 -28.97
CA VAL A 605 0.21 18.28 -29.38
C VAL A 605 -0.03 17.39 -28.16
N ILE A 606 -1.20 16.77 -28.12
CA ILE A 606 -1.54 15.64 -27.24
C ILE A 606 -1.66 14.41 -28.16
N GLY A 607 -0.86 13.38 -27.91
CA GLY A 607 -0.78 12.19 -28.73
C GLY A 607 -2.01 11.30 -28.66
N GLU A 608 -2.12 10.38 -29.61
CA GLU A 608 -3.17 9.35 -29.62
C GLU A 608 -3.15 8.55 -28.31
N MET A 609 -4.33 8.28 -27.75
CA MET A 609 -4.50 7.54 -26.49
C MET A 609 -3.72 8.10 -25.28
N ALA A 610 -3.24 9.35 -25.32
CA ALA A 610 -2.38 9.92 -24.28
C ALA A 610 -2.99 9.81 -22.87
N PHE A 611 -4.30 10.00 -22.73
CA PHE A 611 -5.07 9.86 -21.50
C PHE A 611 -6.18 8.80 -21.62
N TYR A 612 -6.02 7.80 -22.51
CA TYR A 612 -7.04 6.76 -22.68
C TYR A 612 -7.30 6.03 -21.36
N ASN A 613 -8.58 5.88 -21.00
CA ASN A 613 -9.07 5.23 -19.79
C ASN A 613 -8.35 5.72 -18.52
N CYS A 614 -8.06 7.02 -18.48
CA CYS A 614 -7.56 7.67 -17.27
C CYS A 614 -8.69 7.96 -16.30
N ASP A 615 -8.43 7.71 -15.03
CA ASP A 615 -9.27 8.16 -13.93
C ASP A 615 -8.82 9.57 -13.51
N VAL A 616 -9.24 10.57 -14.29
CA VAL A 616 -8.92 11.99 -14.09
C VAL A 616 -10.21 12.81 -13.99
N PRO A 617 -10.38 13.66 -12.96
CA PRO A 617 -11.64 14.40 -12.74
C PRO A 617 -11.78 15.64 -13.65
N ASP A 618 -10.68 16.31 -13.96
CA ASP A 618 -10.62 17.56 -14.74
C ASP A 618 -9.31 17.65 -15.53
N ILE A 619 -9.38 18.18 -16.77
CA ILE A 619 -8.21 18.42 -17.64
C ILE A 619 -8.32 19.82 -18.25
N LYS A 620 -7.35 20.67 -17.94
CA LYS A 620 -7.23 22.01 -18.54
C LYS A 620 -6.32 21.95 -19.77
N LEU A 621 -6.94 22.15 -20.94
CA LEU A 621 -6.25 22.18 -22.23
C LEU A 621 -5.58 23.54 -22.48
N PRO A 622 -4.38 23.58 -23.09
CA PRO A 622 -3.64 24.82 -23.30
C PRO A 622 -4.10 25.55 -24.57
N ALA A 623 -3.97 26.88 -24.62
CA ALA A 623 -4.40 27.68 -25.77
C ALA A 623 -3.59 27.39 -27.06
N SER A 624 -2.38 26.85 -26.92
CA SER A 624 -1.46 26.44 -27.98
C SER A 624 -1.86 25.16 -28.72
N LEU A 625 -2.84 24.40 -28.24
CA LEU A 625 -3.19 23.09 -28.80
C LEU A 625 -3.73 23.22 -30.24
N GLY A 626 -3.12 22.50 -31.19
CA GLY A 626 -3.51 22.54 -32.61
C GLY A 626 -4.59 21.53 -33.02
N GLY A 627 -4.83 20.50 -32.21
CA GLY A 627 -5.78 19.43 -32.52
C GLY A 627 -5.91 18.43 -31.37
N ILE A 628 -6.98 17.64 -31.40
CA ILE A 628 -7.19 16.53 -30.44
C ILE A 628 -7.15 15.22 -31.22
N ARG A 629 -6.18 14.37 -30.88
CA ARG A 629 -5.92 13.11 -31.58
C ARG A 629 -6.92 12.02 -31.22
N SER A 630 -6.96 10.99 -32.06
CA SER A 630 -7.85 9.85 -31.88
C SER A 630 -7.68 9.25 -30.49
N TRP A 631 -8.80 8.90 -29.85
CA TRP A 631 -8.84 8.25 -28.53
C TRP A 631 -8.16 9.00 -27.35
N SER A 632 -7.73 10.25 -27.51
CA SER A 632 -6.88 10.94 -26.54
C SER A 632 -7.43 10.94 -25.11
N PHE A 633 -8.75 11.10 -24.96
CA PHE A 633 -9.47 11.13 -23.68
C PHE A 633 -10.58 10.08 -23.62
N ALA A 634 -10.57 9.08 -24.50
CA ALA A 634 -11.60 8.04 -24.52
C ALA A 634 -11.63 7.28 -23.19
N TYR A 635 -12.83 6.91 -22.73
CA TYR A 635 -13.09 6.22 -21.47
C TYR A 635 -12.58 6.95 -20.21
N CYS A 636 -12.33 8.25 -20.27
CA CYS A 636 -12.15 9.07 -19.07
C CYS A 636 -13.50 9.26 -18.36
N LYS A 637 -13.99 8.20 -17.72
CA LYS A 637 -15.36 8.15 -17.17
C LYS A 637 -15.60 9.12 -16.02
N ASN A 638 -14.52 9.57 -15.38
CA ASN A 638 -14.57 10.54 -14.29
C ASN A 638 -14.28 11.98 -14.76
N LEU A 639 -13.94 12.19 -16.04
CA LEU A 639 -13.79 13.52 -16.59
C LEU A 639 -15.16 14.21 -16.55
N SER A 640 -15.27 15.16 -15.64
CA SER A 640 -16.51 15.88 -15.32
C SER A 640 -16.37 17.36 -15.70
N ASP A 641 -17.41 18.15 -15.45
CA ASP A 641 -17.43 19.58 -15.77
C ASP A 641 -17.32 19.93 -17.27
N THR A 642 -16.89 21.16 -17.55
CA THR A 642 -16.83 21.75 -18.88
C THR A 642 -15.47 21.55 -19.51
N ILE A 643 -15.42 20.83 -20.64
CA ILE A 643 -14.24 20.84 -21.50
C ILE A 643 -14.34 22.01 -22.49
N THR A 644 -13.42 22.97 -22.35
CA THR A 644 -13.24 24.07 -23.30
C THR A 644 -12.15 23.71 -24.28
N ILE A 645 -12.53 23.47 -25.53
CA ILE A 645 -11.61 23.13 -26.61
C ILE A 645 -10.92 24.43 -27.10
N PRO A 646 -9.58 24.50 -27.12
CA PRO A 646 -8.84 25.73 -27.46
C PRO A 646 -9.11 26.30 -28.85
N ASN A 647 -9.03 27.63 -28.98
CA ASN A 647 -9.34 28.37 -30.22
C ASN A 647 -8.52 27.99 -31.47
N ASN A 648 -7.37 27.32 -31.30
CA ASN A 648 -6.51 26.89 -32.40
C ASN A 648 -6.79 25.47 -32.89
N VAL A 649 -7.71 24.73 -32.23
CA VAL A 649 -8.09 23.38 -32.64
C VAL A 649 -8.98 23.43 -33.87
N GLU A 650 -8.50 22.87 -34.97
CA GLU A 650 -9.24 22.76 -36.24
C GLU A 650 -9.96 21.41 -36.38
N VAL A 651 -9.43 20.36 -35.74
CA VAL A 651 -9.93 18.98 -35.85
C VAL A 651 -9.97 18.30 -34.48
N ILE A 652 -11.11 17.69 -34.17
CA ILE A 652 -11.26 16.67 -33.14
C ILE A 652 -11.34 15.32 -33.85
N GLU A 653 -10.35 14.45 -33.67
CA GLU A 653 -10.32 13.15 -34.36
C GLU A 653 -11.29 12.12 -33.74
N GLY A 654 -11.39 10.95 -34.37
CA GLY A 654 -12.36 9.92 -33.98
C GLY A 654 -12.16 9.41 -32.55
N TYR A 655 -13.26 9.10 -31.87
CA TYR A 655 -13.29 8.55 -30.50
C TYR A 655 -12.66 9.43 -29.42
N ALA A 656 -12.28 10.68 -29.71
CA ALA A 656 -11.46 11.52 -28.82
C ALA A 656 -11.98 11.61 -27.37
N PHE A 657 -13.29 11.72 -27.16
CA PHE A 657 -13.97 11.80 -25.86
C PHE A 657 -15.02 10.68 -25.69
N LYS A 658 -14.90 9.59 -26.44
CA LYS A 658 -15.84 8.46 -26.34
C LYS A 658 -15.96 8.00 -24.89
N GLU A 659 -17.17 7.71 -24.41
CA GLU A 659 -17.45 7.16 -23.08
C GLU A 659 -16.97 8.05 -21.92
N CYS A 660 -16.80 9.36 -22.15
CA CYS A 660 -16.68 10.35 -21.09
C CYS A 660 -18.05 10.59 -20.45
N GLY A 661 -18.55 9.59 -19.73
CA GLY A 661 -19.94 9.51 -19.30
C GLY A 661 -20.40 10.65 -18.37
N LYS A 662 -19.48 11.31 -17.66
CA LYS A 662 -19.75 12.42 -16.72
C LYS A 662 -19.48 13.81 -17.29
N LEU A 663 -19.05 13.91 -18.54
CA LEU A 663 -18.77 15.20 -19.16
C LEU A 663 -20.09 15.98 -19.30
N THR A 664 -20.24 17.08 -18.57
CA THR A 664 -21.51 17.82 -18.48
C THR A 664 -21.62 18.92 -19.54
N ALA A 665 -20.49 19.46 -19.97
CA ALA A 665 -20.46 20.59 -20.89
C ALA A 665 -19.26 20.53 -21.85
N VAL A 666 -19.50 20.96 -23.10
CA VAL A 666 -18.44 21.11 -24.11
C VAL A 666 -18.56 22.46 -24.80
N VAL A 667 -17.44 23.19 -24.88
CA VAL A 667 -17.31 24.43 -25.66
C VAL A 667 -16.36 24.17 -26.82
N LEU A 668 -16.90 24.23 -28.05
CA LEU A 668 -16.17 24.00 -29.30
C LEU A 668 -15.72 25.35 -29.90
N PRO A 669 -14.49 25.44 -30.46
CA PRO A 669 -13.87 26.71 -30.81
C PRO A 669 -14.34 27.24 -32.17
N ALA A 670 -14.10 28.54 -32.39
CA ALA A 670 -14.50 29.21 -33.63
C ALA A 670 -13.84 28.68 -34.91
N LYS A 671 -12.65 28.07 -34.81
CA LYS A 671 -11.90 27.53 -35.96
C LYS A 671 -12.18 26.05 -36.24
N LEU A 672 -13.05 25.40 -35.46
CA LEU A 672 -13.30 23.98 -35.62
C LEU A 672 -13.89 23.67 -37.01
N ALA A 673 -13.23 22.82 -37.78
CA ALA A 673 -13.63 22.44 -39.13
C ALA A 673 -14.32 21.07 -39.16
N SER A 674 -13.88 20.11 -38.33
CA SER A 674 -14.45 18.76 -38.30
C SER A 674 -14.37 18.07 -36.94
N ILE A 675 -15.32 17.15 -36.72
CA ILE A 675 -15.39 16.24 -35.58
C ILE A 675 -15.49 14.80 -36.13
N GLY A 676 -14.51 13.96 -35.78
CA GLY A 676 -14.38 12.59 -36.25
C GLY A 676 -15.45 11.63 -35.73
N GLU A 677 -15.48 10.42 -36.28
CA GLU A 677 -16.46 9.39 -35.90
C GLU A 677 -16.47 9.12 -34.39
N ARG A 678 -17.66 8.98 -33.81
CA ARG A 678 -17.88 8.61 -32.40
C ARG A 678 -17.12 9.46 -31.37
N ALA A 679 -16.70 10.68 -31.73
CA ALA A 679 -15.84 11.50 -30.89
C ALA A 679 -16.46 11.82 -29.52
N PHE A 680 -17.79 11.95 -29.42
CA PHE A 680 -18.54 12.15 -28.18
C PHE A 680 -19.60 11.05 -27.97
N GLU A 681 -19.35 9.85 -28.50
CA GLU A 681 -20.21 8.68 -28.30
C GLU A 681 -20.33 8.40 -26.80
N ASN A 682 -21.54 8.15 -26.31
CA ASN A 682 -21.84 7.79 -24.92
C ASN A 682 -21.41 8.84 -23.88
N CYS A 683 -21.33 10.12 -24.26
CA CYS A 683 -21.26 11.24 -23.32
C CYS A 683 -22.65 11.53 -22.71
N TYR A 684 -23.17 10.60 -21.92
CA TYR A 684 -24.57 10.58 -21.47
C TYR A 684 -25.00 11.80 -20.64
N SER A 685 -24.06 12.40 -19.89
CA SER A 685 -24.32 13.52 -18.99
C SER A 685 -24.22 14.89 -19.65
N LEU A 686 -23.98 14.94 -20.97
CA LEU A 686 -23.83 16.22 -21.66
C LEU A 686 -25.16 16.99 -21.65
N GLN A 687 -25.17 18.13 -20.97
CA GLN A 687 -26.33 19.00 -20.75
C GLN A 687 -26.12 20.41 -21.31
N PHE A 688 -24.90 20.75 -21.73
CA PHE A 688 -24.60 22.03 -22.34
C PHE A 688 -23.62 21.85 -23.50
N MET A 689 -23.91 22.47 -24.64
CA MET A 689 -22.98 22.56 -25.75
C MET A 689 -23.04 23.94 -26.37
N ARG A 690 -21.87 24.53 -26.55
CA ARG A 690 -21.68 25.75 -27.33
C ARG A 690 -20.71 25.46 -28.46
N CYS A 691 -21.04 25.88 -29.68
CA CYS A 691 -20.13 25.82 -30.82
C CYS A 691 -19.91 27.22 -31.40
N ASP A 692 -18.70 27.75 -31.25
CA ASP A 692 -18.35 29.10 -31.70
C ASP A 692 -18.05 29.18 -33.21
N ALA A 693 -18.04 28.05 -33.92
CA ALA A 693 -17.75 28.01 -35.35
C ALA A 693 -18.88 28.69 -36.14
N ALA A 694 -18.50 29.65 -36.99
CA ALA A 694 -19.46 30.40 -37.82
C ALA A 694 -20.15 29.51 -38.85
N GLU A 695 -19.43 28.52 -39.39
CA GLU A 695 -19.99 27.48 -40.24
C GLU A 695 -20.07 26.17 -39.45
N PRO A 696 -21.16 25.38 -39.56
CA PRO A 696 -21.29 24.11 -38.85
C PRO A 696 -20.13 23.14 -39.19
N PRO A 697 -19.36 22.66 -38.20
CA PRO A 697 -18.28 21.70 -38.44
C PRO A 697 -18.79 20.41 -39.09
N THR A 698 -17.98 19.80 -39.96
CA THR A 698 -18.34 18.50 -40.56
C THR A 698 -18.29 17.39 -39.51
N LEU A 699 -19.36 16.60 -39.40
CA LEU A 699 -19.47 15.49 -38.45
C LEU A 699 -19.19 14.13 -39.11
N GLY A 700 -18.42 13.28 -38.45
CA GLY A 700 -18.25 11.86 -38.78
C GLY A 700 -19.48 11.01 -38.42
N GLU A 701 -19.35 9.68 -38.51
CA GLU A 701 -20.42 8.77 -38.12
C GLU A 701 -20.63 8.75 -36.60
N SER A 702 -21.88 8.74 -36.12
CA SER A 702 -22.23 8.54 -34.71
C SER A 702 -21.54 9.47 -33.69
N VAL A 703 -21.17 10.70 -34.09
CA VAL A 703 -20.41 11.64 -33.22
C VAL A 703 -21.04 11.82 -31.85
N PHE A 704 -22.36 11.98 -31.80
CA PHE A 704 -23.14 12.28 -30.60
C PHE A 704 -24.14 11.15 -30.25
N ASP A 705 -23.85 9.91 -30.63
CA ASP A 705 -24.69 8.78 -30.21
C ASP A 705 -24.64 8.64 -28.68
N GLY A 706 -25.80 8.40 -28.06
CA GLY A 706 -25.93 8.40 -26.60
C GLY A 706 -26.06 9.78 -25.96
N VAL A 707 -25.79 10.89 -26.67
CA VAL A 707 -26.06 12.25 -26.18
C VAL A 707 -27.54 12.57 -26.29
N ASN A 708 -28.16 13.09 -25.22
CA ASN A 708 -29.56 13.48 -25.23
C ASN A 708 -29.77 14.88 -25.86
N LYS A 709 -29.82 14.90 -27.19
CA LYS A 709 -29.97 16.10 -28.05
C LYS A 709 -31.28 16.88 -27.84
N ASP A 710 -32.24 16.33 -27.09
CA ASP A 710 -33.53 16.97 -26.79
C ASP A 710 -33.51 17.74 -25.46
N ASN A 711 -32.58 17.42 -24.56
CA ASN A 711 -32.60 17.91 -23.18
C ASN A 711 -32.00 19.30 -23.03
N PHE A 712 -31.22 19.78 -23.99
CA PHE A 712 -30.54 21.07 -23.89
C PHE A 712 -30.49 21.85 -25.20
N THR A 713 -30.06 23.10 -25.10
CA THR A 713 -29.91 24.01 -26.23
C THR A 713 -28.47 23.99 -26.72
N LEU A 714 -28.28 23.72 -28.01
CA LEU A 714 -27.03 24.00 -28.71
C LEU A 714 -26.94 25.50 -28.97
N GLU A 715 -25.95 26.15 -28.37
CA GLU A 715 -25.68 27.58 -28.54
C GLU A 715 -24.65 27.81 -29.64
N VAL A 716 -24.98 28.67 -30.61
CA VAL A 716 -24.15 28.96 -31.80
C VAL A 716 -24.13 30.48 -32.09
N PRO A 717 -23.20 31.00 -32.90
CA PRO A 717 -23.24 32.41 -33.29
C PRO A 717 -24.60 32.81 -33.89
N GLU A 718 -25.06 34.03 -33.58
CA GLU A 718 -26.39 34.51 -33.96
C GLU A 718 -26.64 34.40 -35.46
N GLN A 719 -25.65 34.78 -36.27
CA GLN A 719 -25.72 34.69 -37.73
C GLN A 719 -25.78 33.24 -38.26
N SER A 720 -25.44 32.25 -37.44
CA SER A 720 -25.23 30.85 -37.84
C SER A 720 -26.40 29.94 -37.44
N VAL A 721 -27.37 30.42 -36.65
CA VAL A 721 -28.50 29.60 -36.14
C VAL A 721 -29.21 28.83 -37.26
N GLU A 722 -29.53 29.49 -38.36
CA GLU A 722 -30.20 28.83 -39.50
C GLU A 722 -29.28 27.85 -40.25
N ALA A 723 -27.96 28.10 -40.29
CA ALA A 723 -27.02 27.17 -40.89
C ALA A 723 -26.95 25.85 -40.10
N TYR A 724 -26.86 25.93 -38.76
CA TYR A 724 -26.84 24.75 -37.89
C TYR A 724 -28.14 23.95 -37.92
N ARG A 725 -29.30 24.61 -38.01
CA ARG A 725 -30.61 23.95 -38.17
C ARG A 725 -30.74 23.13 -39.45
N ASN A 726 -29.95 23.44 -40.47
CA ASN A 726 -29.98 22.75 -41.76
C ASN A 726 -28.84 21.74 -41.93
N ALA A 727 -27.77 21.85 -41.13
CA ALA A 727 -26.58 21.01 -41.26
C ALA A 727 -26.83 19.56 -40.79
N PRO A 728 -26.35 18.53 -41.54
CA PRO A 728 -26.44 17.13 -41.13
C PRO A 728 -25.82 16.88 -39.76
N GLY A 729 -26.46 16.03 -38.95
CA GLY A 729 -26.09 15.74 -37.56
C GLY A 729 -26.40 16.87 -36.58
N TRP A 730 -26.03 18.12 -36.88
CA TRP A 730 -26.36 19.29 -36.04
C TRP A 730 -27.86 19.59 -35.96
N ARG A 731 -28.60 19.38 -37.06
CA ARG A 731 -30.07 19.53 -37.09
C ARG A 731 -30.83 18.56 -36.19
N GLU A 732 -30.14 17.55 -35.63
CA GLU A 732 -30.74 16.58 -34.70
C GLU A 732 -30.88 17.18 -33.29
N PHE A 733 -30.19 18.28 -32.98
CA PHE A 733 -30.43 19.05 -31.76
C PHE A 733 -31.77 19.78 -31.87
N ARG A 734 -32.69 19.48 -30.95
CA ARG A 734 -34.05 20.03 -31.00
C ARG A 734 -34.10 21.53 -30.74
N ARG A 735 -33.16 22.06 -29.96
CA ARG A 735 -33.06 23.47 -29.60
C ARG A 735 -31.71 24.01 -30.07
N ILE A 736 -31.75 24.92 -31.04
CA ILE A 736 -30.57 25.66 -31.52
C ILE A 736 -30.88 27.15 -31.42
N ALA A 737 -30.06 27.88 -30.67
CA ALA A 737 -30.25 29.31 -30.38
C ALA A 737 -28.94 30.09 -30.47
N ALA A 738 -29.07 31.42 -30.64
CA ALA A 738 -27.93 32.32 -30.67
C ALA A 738 -27.27 32.40 -29.29
N TYR A 739 -25.94 32.28 -29.23
CA TYR A 739 -25.16 32.55 -28.04
C TYR A 739 -25.10 34.05 -27.75
N ARG A 740 -25.54 34.46 -26.56
CA ARG A 740 -25.08 35.66 -25.88
C ARG A 740 -24.58 35.21 -24.52
N ASN A 741 -23.42 35.69 -24.08
CA ASN A 741 -22.90 35.45 -22.73
C ASN A 741 -23.72 36.22 -21.68
N PHE A 742 -25.04 36.02 -21.61
CA PHE A 742 -25.95 36.74 -20.72
C PHE A 742 -26.67 35.81 -19.75
N VAL A 743 -26.01 35.47 -18.64
CA VAL A 743 -26.50 34.49 -17.66
C VAL A 743 -26.28 34.98 -16.23
N ALA A 744 -27.33 34.92 -15.40
CA ALA A 744 -27.24 35.09 -13.95
C ALA A 744 -27.14 33.70 -13.27
N ARG A 745 -26.23 33.56 -12.30
CA ARG A 745 -26.02 32.32 -11.54
C ARG A 745 -25.96 32.61 -10.03
N PRO A 746 -26.61 31.80 -9.17
CA PRO A 746 -27.54 30.72 -9.52
C PRO A 746 -28.82 31.25 -10.18
N SER A 747 -29.53 30.39 -10.93
CA SER A 747 -30.78 30.75 -11.62
C SER A 747 -32.02 30.62 -10.74
N LYS A 748 -31.87 30.10 -9.51
CA LYS A 748 -32.94 29.94 -8.52
C LYS A 748 -32.39 30.29 -7.13
N TYR A 749 -33.23 30.84 -6.25
CA TYR A 749 -32.92 30.98 -4.82
C TYR A 749 -34.21 30.78 -4.00
N ASN A 750 -34.22 29.74 -3.16
CA ASN A 750 -35.37 29.42 -2.31
C ASN A 750 -34.99 29.58 -0.85
N VAL A 751 -35.88 30.17 -0.06
CA VAL A 751 -35.67 30.38 1.37
C VAL A 751 -36.97 30.14 2.15
N LEU A 752 -36.85 29.96 3.46
CA LEU A 752 -37.96 29.91 4.41
C LEU A 752 -38.30 31.33 4.93
N ASN A 753 -39.16 31.40 5.95
CA ASN A 753 -39.67 32.63 6.56
C ASN A 753 -38.58 33.65 6.92
N ARG A 754 -37.42 33.24 7.44
CA ARG A 754 -36.30 34.13 7.81
C ARG A 754 -35.77 34.99 6.66
N GLY A 755 -36.02 34.59 5.41
CA GLY A 755 -35.40 35.23 4.24
C GLY A 755 -33.91 34.89 4.15
N GLY A 756 -33.14 35.68 3.41
CA GLY A 756 -31.72 35.39 3.26
C GLY A 756 -31.00 36.27 2.26
N LYS A 757 -29.70 36.04 2.13
CA LYS A 757 -28.83 36.73 1.17
C LYS A 757 -28.10 35.71 0.31
N LYS A 758 -27.97 36.01 -0.98
CA LYS A 758 -27.25 35.18 -1.95
C LYS A 758 -26.39 36.03 -2.88
N GLU A 759 -25.14 35.64 -3.06
CA GLU A 759 -24.29 36.21 -4.10
C GLU A 759 -24.69 35.67 -5.46
N ILE A 760 -24.83 36.57 -6.43
CA ILE A 760 -25.18 36.28 -7.81
C ILE A 760 -24.04 36.73 -8.71
N ILE A 761 -23.63 35.86 -9.63
CA ILE A 761 -22.70 36.22 -10.71
C ILE A 761 -23.53 36.38 -11.99
N LEU A 762 -23.55 37.61 -12.52
CA LEU A 762 -24.15 37.93 -13.81
C LEU A 762 -23.03 38.12 -14.84
N ASN A 763 -22.98 37.26 -15.85
CA ASN A 763 -22.15 37.46 -17.04
C ASN A 763 -23.01 38.10 -18.14
N ALA A 764 -22.46 39.06 -18.88
CA ALA A 764 -23.09 39.74 -20.01
C ALA A 764 -22.06 39.98 -21.14
N ASP A 765 -22.50 40.04 -22.40
CA ASP A 765 -21.63 40.50 -23.52
C ASP A 765 -21.63 42.03 -23.69
N ALA A 766 -22.60 42.71 -23.08
CA ALA A 766 -22.80 44.15 -23.18
C ALA A 766 -23.34 44.71 -21.85
N GLU A 767 -23.73 45.99 -21.86
CA GLU A 767 -24.42 46.58 -20.73
C GLU A 767 -25.76 45.89 -20.48
N TRP A 768 -26.13 45.75 -19.22
CA TRP A 768 -27.37 45.14 -18.79
C TRP A 768 -28.08 46.02 -17.76
N GLU A 769 -29.37 45.79 -17.59
CA GLU A 769 -30.22 46.46 -16.60
C GLU A 769 -31.19 45.50 -15.93
N LEU A 770 -31.49 45.73 -14.65
CA LEU A 770 -32.56 45.07 -13.91
C LEU A 770 -33.90 45.64 -14.40
N THR A 771 -34.77 44.80 -14.95
CA THR A 771 -36.08 45.22 -15.48
C THR A 771 -37.19 45.03 -14.48
N SER A 772 -37.15 43.95 -13.69
CA SER A 772 -38.15 43.69 -12.66
C SER A 772 -37.59 42.85 -11.51
N ALA A 773 -38.13 43.07 -10.32
CA ALA A 773 -37.92 42.24 -9.14
C ALA A 773 -39.20 42.29 -8.28
N PRO A 774 -39.55 41.22 -7.55
CA PRO A 774 -40.63 41.25 -6.58
C PRO A 774 -40.35 42.29 -5.49
N SER A 775 -41.40 42.92 -4.92
CA SER A 775 -41.22 43.99 -3.92
C SER A 775 -40.55 43.57 -2.61
N TRP A 776 -40.40 42.26 -2.41
CA TRP A 776 -39.79 41.60 -1.25
C TRP A 776 -38.39 41.03 -1.57
N CYS A 777 -37.84 41.36 -2.75
CA CYS A 777 -36.48 41.02 -3.16
C CYS A 777 -35.72 42.30 -3.53
N HIS A 778 -34.48 42.41 -3.06
CA HIS A 778 -33.61 43.56 -3.32
C HIS A 778 -32.29 43.09 -3.94
N VAL A 779 -31.93 43.65 -5.08
CA VAL A 779 -30.61 43.46 -5.71
C VAL A 779 -29.82 44.76 -5.55
N ASP A 780 -28.60 44.67 -5.05
CA ASP A 780 -27.76 45.84 -4.73
C ASP A 780 -27.38 46.70 -5.96
N LYS A 781 -27.37 46.11 -7.17
CA LYS A 781 -27.09 46.83 -8.43
C LYS A 781 -28.20 46.61 -9.46
N SER A 782 -28.73 47.71 -10.00
CA SER A 782 -29.80 47.71 -11.01
C SER A 782 -29.30 47.79 -12.47
N SER A 783 -27.99 47.85 -12.67
CA SER A 783 -27.35 47.84 -14.00
C SER A 783 -25.87 47.52 -13.88
N GLY A 784 -25.27 47.02 -14.96
CA GLY A 784 -23.83 46.75 -15.02
C GLY A 784 -23.37 46.46 -16.44
N ASN A 785 -22.17 45.93 -16.58
CA ASN A 785 -21.57 45.57 -17.86
C ASN A 785 -20.67 44.34 -17.66
N LYS A 786 -20.61 43.47 -18.66
CA LYS A 786 -19.79 42.25 -18.63
C LYS A 786 -20.09 41.36 -17.42
N LYS A 787 -19.04 40.87 -16.74
CA LYS A 787 -19.15 40.09 -15.50
C LYS A 787 -19.35 41.02 -14.31
N SER A 788 -20.40 40.78 -13.54
CA SER A 788 -20.79 41.57 -12.37
C SER A 788 -21.20 40.66 -11.22
N GLU A 789 -20.70 40.94 -10.02
CA GLU A 789 -21.17 40.33 -8.78
C GLU A 789 -22.29 41.18 -8.20
N LEU A 790 -23.40 40.55 -7.81
CA LEU A 790 -24.58 41.18 -7.23
C LEU A 790 -24.91 40.48 -5.91
N LEU A 791 -25.50 41.22 -4.97
CA LEU A 791 -26.03 40.66 -3.73
C LEU A 791 -27.56 40.72 -3.79
N LEU A 792 -28.18 39.54 -3.85
CA LEU A 792 -29.63 39.37 -3.69
C LEU A 792 -29.97 39.25 -2.21
N THR A 793 -30.92 40.06 -1.74
CA THR A 793 -31.54 39.95 -0.41
C THR A 793 -33.03 39.64 -0.55
N VAL A 794 -33.50 38.60 0.12
CA VAL A 794 -34.92 38.24 0.26
C VAL A 794 -35.37 38.63 1.66
N ASP A 795 -36.42 39.45 1.74
CA ASP A 795 -36.95 39.96 3.01
C ASP A 795 -37.56 38.84 3.87
N GLU A 796 -37.53 39.02 5.19
CA GLU A 796 -38.24 38.16 6.13
C GLU A 796 -39.76 38.14 5.83
N MET A 797 -40.39 36.99 6.05
CA MET A 797 -41.81 36.73 5.86
C MET A 797 -42.42 36.19 7.14
N ALA A 798 -43.44 36.87 7.66
CA ALA A 798 -44.16 36.42 8.84
C ALA A 798 -44.84 35.07 8.62
N HIS A 799 -44.86 34.23 9.64
CA HIS A 799 -45.60 32.95 9.66
C HIS A 799 -47.08 33.12 9.32
N ASN A 800 -47.65 32.14 8.63
CA ASN A 800 -49.05 32.10 8.18
C ASN A 800 -49.40 33.15 7.10
N SER A 801 -48.40 33.61 6.34
CA SER A 801 -48.57 34.51 5.20
C SER A 801 -48.80 33.76 3.88
N GLY A 802 -48.58 32.45 3.84
CA GLY A 802 -48.58 31.63 2.62
C GLY A 802 -47.33 31.83 1.76
N ASN A 803 -47.10 30.91 0.81
CA ASN A 803 -45.93 30.95 -0.06
C ASN A 803 -45.99 32.14 -1.04
N ARG A 804 -44.83 32.72 -1.35
CA ARG A 804 -44.68 33.75 -2.37
C ARG A 804 -43.57 33.40 -3.36
N GLU A 805 -43.85 33.61 -4.63
CA GLU A 805 -42.92 33.33 -5.74
C GLU A 805 -42.80 34.56 -6.63
N GLY A 806 -41.65 34.70 -7.28
CA GLY A 806 -41.41 35.80 -8.20
C GLY A 806 -40.16 35.59 -9.04
N LYS A 807 -39.95 36.48 -10.00
CA LYS A 807 -38.79 36.46 -10.89
C LYS A 807 -38.06 37.78 -10.83
N ILE A 808 -36.75 37.71 -10.67
CA ILE A 808 -35.85 38.84 -10.84
C ILE A 808 -35.34 38.78 -12.28
N GLU A 809 -35.62 39.79 -13.07
CA GLU A 809 -35.32 39.81 -14.50
C GLU A 809 -34.28 40.87 -14.83
N PHE A 810 -33.25 40.45 -15.57
CA PHE A 810 -32.24 41.30 -16.15
C PHE A 810 -32.36 41.29 -17.67
N ARG A 811 -32.08 42.42 -18.31
CA ARG A 811 -32.11 42.57 -19.77
C ARG A 811 -30.79 43.09 -20.31
N LEU A 812 -30.36 42.57 -21.45
CA LEU A 812 -29.22 43.08 -22.19
C LEU A 812 -29.62 44.36 -22.94
N LYS A 813 -28.92 45.48 -22.71
CA LYS A 813 -29.21 46.74 -23.41
C LYS A 813 -28.86 46.63 -24.89
N GLY A 814 -29.76 47.09 -25.74
CA GLY A 814 -29.61 47.07 -27.21
C GLY A 814 -30.28 45.87 -27.91
N ASP A 815 -30.70 44.85 -27.16
CA ASP A 815 -31.45 43.69 -27.66
C ASP A 815 -32.65 43.42 -26.73
N ALA A 816 -33.79 44.05 -27.05
CA ALA A 816 -34.93 44.12 -26.13
C ALA A 816 -35.58 42.76 -25.80
N GLY A 817 -35.26 41.71 -26.56
CA GLY A 817 -35.77 40.35 -26.35
C GLY A 817 -34.86 39.43 -25.53
N TYR A 818 -33.67 39.88 -25.14
CA TYR A 818 -32.67 39.02 -24.49
C TYR A 818 -32.63 39.28 -22.98
N THR A 819 -33.24 38.38 -22.21
CA THR A 819 -33.32 38.46 -20.74
C THR A 819 -32.73 37.23 -20.06
N THR A 820 -32.22 37.41 -18.84
CA THR A 820 -31.87 36.32 -17.93
C THR A 820 -32.60 36.55 -16.61
N THR A 821 -33.01 35.47 -15.95
CA THR A 821 -33.86 35.55 -14.75
C THR A 821 -33.30 34.73 -13.61
N ILE A 822 -33.62 35.16 -12.39
CA ILE A 822 -33.48 34.36 -11.18
C ILE A 822 -34.88 34.11 -10.66
N ASP A 823 -35.27 32.84 -10.58
CA ASP A 823 -36.52 32.45 -9.94
C ASP A 823 -36.33 32.49 -8.41
N VAL A 824 -37.16 33.24 -7.71
CA VAL A 824 -37.08 33.37 -6.24
C VAL A 824 -38.38 32.90 -5.65
N ALA A 825 -38.29 31.98 -4.68
CA ALA A 825 -39.43 31.48 -3.94
C ALA A 825 -39.16 31.58 -2.44
N GLN A 826 -40.15 32.03 -1.69
CA GLN A 826 -40.11 32.02 -0.25
C GLN A 826 -41.31 31.27 0.28
N TYR A 827 -41.02 30.27 1.10
CA TYR A 827 -41.99 29.31 1.57
C TYR A 827 -42.34 29.58 3.03
N ASP A 828 -43.63 29.51 3.34
CA ASP A 828 -44.17 29.67 4.68
C ASP A 828 -44.16 28.31 5.37
N TYR A 829 -43.53 28.22 6.53
CA TYR A 829 -43.42 26.99 7.29
C TYR A 829 -43.45 27.26 8.78
N GLN A 830 -44.11 26.39 9.55
CA GLN A 830 -44.37 26.61 10.97
C GLN A 830 -43.13 26.63 11.88
N TYR A 831 -41.98 26.18 11.39
CA TYR A 831 -40.70 26.15 12.11
C TYR A 831 -39.68 27.00 11.35
N GLU A 832 -38.81 27.68 12.09
CA GLU A 832 -37.71 28.47 11.54
C GLU A 832 -36.57 27.58 11.03
N GLU A 833 -35.74 28.11 10.14
CA GLU A 833 -34.46 27.47 9.77
C GLU A 833 -33.59 27.29 11.02
N ASP A 834 -32.99 26.10 11.15
CA ASP A 834 -32.19 25.66 12.29
C ASP A 834 -32.96 25.57 13.63
N GLU A 835 -34.31 25.62 13.60
CA GLU A 835 -35.12 25.34 14.79
C GLU A 835 -35.14 23.84 15.09
N TYR A 836 -34.80 23.46 16.32
CA TYR A 836 -34.91 22.08 16.78
C TYR A 836 -36.33 21.73 17.24
N ILE A 837 -36.72 20.47 17.05
CA ILE A 837 -38.04 19.95 17.37
C ILE A 837 -37.87 18.70 18.24
N THR A 838 -38.61 18.63 19.35
CA THR A 838 -38.71 17.42 20.17
C THR A 838 -39.81 16.52 19.65
N LEU A 839 -39.47 15.30 19.21
CA LEU A 839 -40.41 14.31 18.68
C LEU A 839 -40.78 13.24 19.71
N GLN A 840 -39.85 12.88 20.59
CA GLN A 840 -40.08 11.92 21.68
C GLN A 840 -39.22 12.28 22.89
N GLN A 841 -39.72 12.02 24.10
CA GLN A 841 -38.96 12.13 25.35
C GLN A 841 -38.98 10.79 26.07
N ALA A 842 -37.82 10.40 26.60
CA ALA A 842 -37.64 9.18 27.36
C ALA A 842 -38.42 9.26 28.68
N THR A 843 -39.00 8.13 29.08
CA THR A 843 -39.70 7.97 30.37
C THR A 843 -38.98 6.99 31.30
N LYS A 844 -37.89 6.38 30.82
CA LYS A 844 -37.04 5.43 31.56
C LYS A 844 -35.55 5.73 31.38
N GLY A 845 -34.77 5.43 32.42
CA GLY A 845 -33.33 5.71 32.49
C GLY A 845 -33.00 7.20 32.36
N ASP A 846 -31.72 7.48 32.11
CA ASP A 846 -31.21 8.84 31.86
C ASP A 846 -31.54 9.39 30.46
N GLY A 847 -32.25 8.59 29.64
CA GLY A 847 -32.61 8.91 28.26
C GLY A 847 -31.42 8.84 27.29
N ILE A 848 -31.60 8.10 26.20
CA ILE A 848 -30.63 7.97 25.09
C ILE A 848 -31.04 8.93 23.98
N ASP A 849 -30.17 9.85 23.59
CA ASP A 849 -30.53 10.88 22.62
C ASP A 849 -30.27 10.41 21.18
N LEU A 850 -31.33 10.41 20.36
CA LEU A 850 -31.28 10.25 18.92
C LEU A 850 -31.70 11.55 18.23
N PHE A 851 -30.93 11.97 17.22
CA PHE A 851 -31.19 13.17 16.45
C PHE A 851 -31.34 12.81 14.97
N PHE A 852 -32.57 12.86 14.46
CA PHE A 852 -32.85 12.59 13.05
C PHE A 852 -32.83 13.91 12.28
N VAL A 853 -32.06 14.00 11.20
CA VAL A 853 -31.97 15.23 10.39
C VAL A 853 -31.96 14.89 8.91
N GLY A 854 -32.65 15.68 8.10
CA GLY A 854 -32.67 15.49 6.65
C GLY A 854 -31.54 16.25 5.97
N ASP A 855 -31.00 15.70 4.89
CA ASP A 855 -30.09 16.42 3.97
C ASP A 855 -30.59 16.35 2.52
N GLY A 856 -30.39 17.41 1.76
CA GLY A 856 -30.94 17.57 0.42
C GLY A 856 -32.44 17.89 0.38
N TYR A 857 -32.98 18.51 1.43
CA TYR A 857 -34.35 19.02 1.45
C TYR A 857 -34.34 20.54 1.27
N ASP A 858 -34.89 21.03 0.16
CA ASP A 858 -34.98 22.47 -0.08
C ASP A 858 -36.17 23.11 0.66
N ALA A 859 -36.30 24.44 0.57
CA ALA A 859 -37.38 25.17 1.26
C ALA A 859 -38.79 24.70 0.81
N GLY A 860 -38.92 24.23 -0.44
CA GLY A 860 -40.17 23.68 -0.97
C GLY A 860 -40.49 22.33 -0.36
N ASP A 861 -39.50 21.44 -0.25
CA ASP A 861 -39.67 20.14 0.41
C ASP A 861 -40.04 20.29 1.89
N ILE A 862 -39.41 21.22 2.58
CA ILE A 862 -39.63 21.49 4.01
C ILE A 862 -41.04 22.05 4.23
N SER A 863 -41.41 23.11 3.50
CA SER A 863 -42.75 23.73 3.62
C SER A 863 -43.86 22.79 3.18
N GLY A 864 -43.61 21.96 2.17
CA GLY A 864 -44.52 20.89 1.73
C GLY A 864 -44.75 19.80 2.79
N GLY A 865 -43.90 19.74 3.82
CA GLY A 865 -43.98 18.77 4.91
C GLY A 865 -43.20 17.48 4.66
N ASN A 866 -42.61 17.31 3.46
CA ASN A 866 -41.94 16.09 3.02
C ASN A 866 -40.82 15.68 3.98
N MET A 867 -39.95 16.62 4.37
CA MET A 867 -38.82 16.36 5.28
C MET A 867 -39.29 15.76 6.61
N LEU A 868 -40.30 16.37 7.24
CA LEU A 868 -40.76 15.95 8.56
C LEU A 868 -41.60 14.66 8.50
N GLU A 869 -42.30 14.42 7.39
CA GLU A 869 -42.99 13.16 7.13
C GLU A 869 -41.98 12.01 6.96
N ASP A 870 -40.97 12.21 6.11
CA ASP A 870 -39.89 11.25 5.88
C ASP A 870 -39.15 10.92 7.20
N ILE A 871 -38.75 11.94 7.98
CA ILE A 871 -38.08 11.75 9.27
C ILE A 871 -38.95 10.96 10.27
N ARG A 872 -40.25 11.28 10.37
CA ARG A 872 -41.16 10.55 11.27
C ARG A 872 -41.32 9.10 10.83
N GLN A 873 -41.39 8.85 9.53
CA GLN A 873 -41.49 7.51 9.00
C GLN A 873 -40.22 6.70 9.33
N GLU A 874 -39.05 7.31 9.22
CA GLU A 874 -37.76 6.71 9.54
C GLU A 874 -37.62 6.36 11.03
N ILE A 875 -38.11 7.23 11.91
CA ILE A 875 -38.19 6.97 13.36
C ILE A 875 -39.05 5.74 13.64
N GLU A 876 -40.24 5.64 13.01
CA GLU A 876 -41.09 4.47 13.20
C GLU A 876 -40.45 3.19 12.67
N TYR A 877 -39.71 3.25 11.56
CA TYR A 877 -38.96 2.12 11.03
C TYR A 877 -37.85 1.66 11.98
N PHE A 878 -37.09 2.57 12.56
CA PHE A 878 -36.06 2.25 13.57
C PHE A 878 -36.66 1.51 14.77
N PHE A 879 -37.78 2.01 15.31
CA PHE A 879 -38.44 1.41 16.49
C PHE A 879 -39.36 0.21 16.19
N ALA A 880 -39.51 -0.21 14.93
CA ALA A 880 -40.40 -1.30 14.56
C ALA A 880 -39.81 -2.71 14.73
N VAL A 881 -38.53 -2.81 15.12
CA VAL A 881 -37.81 -4.09 15.28
C VAL A 881 -37.37 -4.30 16.74
N GLU A 882 -37.40 -5.54 17.21
CA GLU A 882 -36.91 -5.88 18.55
C GLU A 882 -35.37 -5.85 18.61
N PRO A 883 -34.76 -5.31 19.67
CA PRO A 883 -35.39 -4.91 20.94
C PRO A 883 -35.85 -3.45 21.00
N TYR A 884 -35.66 -2.66 19.93
CA TYR A 884 -36.02 -1.23 19.93
C TYR A 884 -37.50 -0.99 20.18
N THR A 885 -38.38 -1.88 19.71
CA THR A 885 -39.82 -1.86 20.05
C THR A 885 -40.04 -1.91 21.57
N THR A 886 -39.45 -2.89 22.25
CA THR A 886 -39.62 -3.09 23.71
C THR A 886 -38.99 -1.96 24.53
N TYR A 887 -37.87 -1.39 24.06
CA TYR A 887 -37.09 -0.41 24.79
C TYR A 887 -37.28 1.04 24.31
N ARG A 888 -38.28 1.33 23.46
CA ARG A 888 -38.54 2.67 22.90
C ARG A 888 -38.63 3.78 23.95
N GLU A 889 -39.16 3.50 25.13
CA GLU A 889 -39.32 4.44 26.26
C GLU A 889 -37.98 4.95 26.85
N TYR A 890 -36.85 4.37 26.47
CA TYR A 890 -35.51 4.81 26.87
C TYR A 890 -34.93 5.92 25.99
N PHE A 891 -35.57 6.26 24.86
CA PHE A 891 -34.99 7.16 23.87
C PHE A 891 -35.66 8.54 23.86
N ASN A 892 -34.85 9.59 23.86
CA ASN A 892 -35.25 10.91 23.41
C ASN A 892 -35.02 11.00 21.91
N VAL A 893 -35.96 11.60 21.17
CA VAL A 893 -35.85 11.77 19.72
C VAL A 893 -36.07 13.22 19.35
N TYR A 894 -35.11 13.77 18.64
CA TYR A 894 -35.08 15.16 18.19
C TYR A 894 -34.89 15.25 16.68
N THR A 895 -35.20 16.41 16.11
CA THR A 895 -34.84 16.79 14.73
C THR A 895 -34.60 18.30 14.67
N ALA A 896 -34.15 18.83 13.53
CA ALA A 896 -34.11 20.26 13.25
C ALA A 896 -34.36 20.55 11.76
N VAL A 897 -34.73 21.79 11.45
CA VAL A 897 -34.95 22.26 10.08
C VAL A 897 -33.63 22.60 9.40
N ALA A 898 -32.97 21.58 8.85
CA ALA A 898 -31.74 21.71 8.07
C ALA A 898 -32.06 22.04 6.60
N LEU A 899 -32.05 23.34 6.26
CA LEU A 899 -32.35 23.81 4.90
C LEU A 899 -31.18 23.57 3.94
N SER A 900 -31.41 22.78 2.88
CA SER A 900 -30.50 22.66 1.73
C SER A 900 -30.85 23.67 0.63
N GLU A 901 -29.88 24.04 -0.21
CA GLU A 901 -30.17 24.93 -1.35
C GLU A 901 -30.92 24.20 -2.45
N ASP A 902 -30.56 22.93 -2.68
CA ASP A 902 -31.15 22.06 -3.69
C ASP A 902 -31.91 20.88 -3.06
N SER A 903 -32.99 20.49 -3.73
CA SER A 903 -33.70 19.24 -3.46
C SER A 903 -32.95 18.06 -4.10
N GLY A 904 -32.76 16.99 -3.33
CA GLY A 904 -31.96 15.83 -3.69
C GLY A 904 -30.51 15.92 -3.21
N VAL A 905 -29.76 14.84 -3.38
CA VAL A 905 -28.32 14.77 -3.07
C VAL A 905 -27.48 14.74 -4.34
N GLU A 906 -26.21 15.11 -4.22
CA GLU A 906 -25.30 15.15 -5.37
C GLU A 906 -25.09 13.73 -5.93
N ASP A 907 -25.13 13.61 -7.26
CA ASP A 907 -24.86 12.36 -7.99
C ASP A 907 -23.97 12.62 -9.22
N LEU A 908 -23.65 11.55 -9.96
CA LEU A 908 -22.80 11.61 -11.16
C LEU A 908 -23.19 12.64 -12.21
N ASN A 909 -24.49 12.95 -12.28
CA ASN A 909 -25.12 13.71 -13.34
C ASN A 909 -25.68 15.05 -12.83
N HIS A 910 -25.75 15.24 -11.51
CA HIS A 910 -26.39 16.38 -10.85
C HIS A 910 -25.54 16.87 -9.67
N TRP A 911 -24.91 18.03 -9.85
CA TRP A 911 -24.38 18.81 -8.74
C TRP A 911 -25.53 19.32 -7.87
N ARG A 912 -25.48 19.10 -6.55
CA ARG A 912 -26.49 19.55 -5.59
C ARG A 912 -25.81 20.16 -4.37
N GLN A 913 -26.23 21.36 -3.97
CA GLN A 913 -25.75 22.03 -2.78
C GLN A 913 -26.64 21.63 -1.58
N THR A 914 -26.23 20.57 -0.89
CA THR A 914 -26.88 20.05 0.32
C THR A 914 -26.28 20.66 1.60
N LYS A 915 -27.02 20.68 2.71
CA LYS A 915 -26.58 21.29 3.98
C LYS A 915 -25.33 20.60 4.54
N PHE A 916 -25.25 19.28 4.39
CA PHE A 916 -24.15 18.46 4.92
C PHE A 916 -23.28 17.85 3.82
N HIS A 917 -23.32 18.39 2.60
CA HIS A 917 -22.47 17.94 1.49
C HIS A 917 -22.60 16.43 1.20
N THR A 918 -23.83 15.90 1.27
CA THR A 918 -24.09 14.50 0.93
C THR A 918 -23.93 14.24 -0.57
N VAL A 919 -23.09 13.26 -0.90
CA VAL A 919 -22.72 12.86 -2.26
C VAL A 919 -22.87 11.35 -2.44
N LEU A 920 -23.50 10.94 -3.55
CA LEU A 920 -23.50 9.57 -4.06
C LEU A 920 -22.22 9.33 -4.88
N PRO A 921 -21.37 8.36 -4.48
CA PRO A 921 -20.01 8.28 -4.99
C PRO A 921 -19.94 7.75 -6.43
N GLN A 922 -18.75 7.96 -6.97
CA GLN A 922 -18.56 8.19 -8.38
C GLN A 922 -18.17 6.94 -9.20
N THR A 923 -18.05 5.78 -8.55
CA THR A 923 -17.59 4.50 -9.13
C THR A 923 -18.30 3.32 -8.44
N CYS A 924 -18.47 2.21 -9.15
CA CYS A 924 -19.00 0.97 -8.56
C CYS A 924 -18.10 0.50 -7.40
N GLY A 925 -18.62 0.47 -6.16
CA GLY A 925 -17.92 -0.04 -4.98
C GLY A 925 -17.58 0.99 -3.88
N LEU A 926 -17.89 2.27 -4.08
CA LEU A 926 -17.81 3.28 -3.01
C LEU A 926 -19.21 3.48 -2.38
N ARG A 927 -19.26 3.77 -1.07
CA ARG A 927 -20.50 4.06 -0.32
C ARG A 927 -20.82 5.56 -0.30
N ILE A 928 -22.10 5.92 -0.20
CA ILE A 928 -22.60 7.28 0.03
C ILE A 928 -21.77 7.99 1.12
N THR A 929 -21.43 9.25 0.89
CA THR A 929 -20.61 10.06 1.82
C THR A 929 -21.31 11.36 2.17
N THR A 930 -21.02 11.90 3.35
CA THR A 930 -21.57 13.17 3.87
C THR A 930 -20.54 13.80 4.82
N ASP A 931 -20.66 15.10 5.11
CA ASP A 931 -19.95 15.76 6.21
C ASP A 931 -20.58 15.34 7.55
N TRP A 932 -20.31 14.10 7.95
CA TRP A 932 -20.84 13.51 9.17
C TRP A 932 -20.35 14.25 10.42
N SER A 933 -19.14 14.82 10.39
CA SER A 933 -18.63 15.68 11.47
C SER A 933 -19.46 16.96 11.58
N GLY A 934 -19.72 17.64 10.47
CA GLY A 934 -20.57 18.83 10.42
C GLY A 934 -22.01 18.55 10.85
N ALA A 935 -22.55 17.37 10.53
CA ALA A 935 -23.87 16.95 11.01
C ALA A 935 -23.91 16.73 12.53
N MET A 936 -22.87 16.15 13.11
CA MET A 936 -22.72 15.98 14.56
C MET A 936 -22.55 17.34 15.25
N ASP A 937 -21.72 18.22 14.71
CA ASP A 937 -21.51 19.59 15.22
C ASP A 937 -22.79 20.42 15.12
N TYR A 938 -23.52 20.31 14.02
CA TYR A 938 -24.82 20.95 13.82
C TYR A 938 -25.83 20.51 14.88
N CYS A 939 -25.96 19.20 15.12
CA CYS A 939 -26.78 18.66 16.21
C CYS A 939 -26.39 19.26 17.57
N ALA A 940 -25.08 19.36 17.83
CA ALA A 940 -24.51 19.98 19.02
C ALA A 940 -24.53 21.53 19.01
N GLU A 941 -25.06 22.17 17.97
CA GLU A 941 -25.25 23.63 17.93
C GLU A 941 -26.73 23.97 18.10
N VAL A 942 -27.61 23.23 17.41
CA VAL A 942 -29.04 23.58 17.31
C VAL A 942 -29.91 22.95 18.39
N CYS A 943 -29.43 21.92 19.10
CA CYS A 943 -30.25 21.14 20.05
C CYS A 943 -29.80 21.28 21.52
N PRO A 944 -30.19 22.35 22.24
CA PRO A 944 -29.80 22.59 23.63
C PRO A 944 -29.94 21.41 24.61
N PRO A 945 -30.98 20.53 24.52
CA PRO A 945 -31.07 19.35 25.38
C PRO A 945 -29.85 18.40 25.27
N ILE A 946 -29.24 18.30 24.10
CA ILE A 946 -28.05 17.48 23.85
C ILE A 946 -26.80 18.23 24.31
N ILE A 947 -26.66 19.50 23.90
CA ILE A 947 -25.49 20.37 24.18
C ILE A 947 -25.22 20.50 25.68
N ASN A 948 -26.28 20.63 26.46
CA ASN A 948 -26.17 20.87 27.90
C ASN A 948 -25.91 19.59 28.71
N ARG A 949 -25.76 18.43 28.06
CA ARG A 949 -25.35 17.20 28.76
C ARG A 949 -23.86 17.27 29.12
N PRO A 950 -23.46 16.85 30.34
CA PRO A 950 -22.05 16.85 30.74
C PRO A 950 -21.15 15.99 29.85
N GLU A 951 -21.69 14.89 29.31
CA GLU A 951 -21.03 14.00 28.33
C GLU A 951 -22.07 13.61 27.27
N PRO A 952 -22.26 14.43 26.22
CA PRO A 952 -23.28 14.17 25.22
C PRO A 952 -22.91 12.92 24.42
N ARG A 953 -23.69 11.86 24.59
CA ARG A 953 -23.65 10.62 23.81
C ARG A 953 -24.86 10.63 22.90
N VAL A 954 -24.65 10.85 21.61
CA VAL A 954 -25.72 11.08 20.63
C VAL A 954 -25.60 10.14 19.45
N GLY A 955 -26.74 9.59 19.03
CA GLY A 955 -26.87 8.97 17.71
C GLY A 955 -27.51 9.95 16.74
N VAL A 956 -26.75 10.45 15.76
CA VAL A 956 -27.30 11.21 14.65
C VAL A 956 -27.72 10.24 13.55
N VAL A 957 -28.95 10.36 13.05
CA VAL A 957 -29.44 9.65 11.87
C VAL A 957 -29.69 10.69 10.79
N LEU A 958 -28.79 10.74 9.80
CA LEU A 958 -28.87 11.67 8.69
C LEU A 958 -29.59 10.99 7.52
N LEU A 959 -30.79 11.48 7.21
CA LEU A 959 -31.62 10.99 6.14
C LEU A 959 -31.36 11.76 4.85
N ALA A 960 -30.68 11.14 3.89
CA ALA A 960 -30.43 11.69 2.58
C ALA A 960 -31.72 11.67 1.72
N ASN A 961 -32.05 12.81 1.09
CA ASN A 961 -33.18 12.93 0.17
C ASN A 961 -32.89 12.24 -1.18
N THR A 962 -32.79 10.91 -1.16
CA THR A 962 -32.60 10.06 -2.34
C THR A 962 -33.27 8.71 -2.13
N THR A 963 -33.73 8.10 -3.22
CA THR A 963 -34.33 6.76 -3.20
C THR A 963 -33.32 5.65 -3.53
N ILE A 964 -32.06 6.01 -3.80
CA ILE A 964 -31.00 5.02 -4.06
C ILE A 964 -30.67 4.27 -2.77
N TYR A 965 -30.58 2.94 -2.84
CA TYR A 965 -30.13 2.10 -1.74
C TYR A 965 -28.65 2.33 -1.45
N ASP A 966 -28.34 2.88 -0.28
CA ASP A 966 -27.00 2.92 0.30
C ASP A 966 -27.12 3.24 1.81
N GLY A 967 -26.03 3.04 2.55
CA GLY A 967 -25.98 3.27 3.99
C GLY A 967 -24.57 3.16 4.53
N VAL A 968 -24.25 4.00 5.51
CA VAL A 968 -22.98 3.91 6.23
C VAL A 968 -23.12 4.50 7.63
N THR A 969 -22.43 3.90 8.59
CA THR A 969 -22.40 4.37 9.97
C THR A 969 -20.98 4.75 10.37
N TYR A 970 -20.82 5.99 10.84
CA TYR A 970 -19.59 6.50 11.42
C TYR A 970 -19.73 6.50 12.94
N SER A 971 -18.77 5.93 13.67
CA SER A 971 -18.82 5.86 15.13
C SER A 971 -17.60 6.54 15.75
N ILE A 972 -17.81 7.28 16.84
CA ILE A 972 -16.75 7.90 17.65
C ILE A 972 -17.11 7.79 19.13
N ASN A 973 -16.30 7.04 19.89
CA ASN A 973 -16.63 6.65 21.26
C ASN A 973 -18.04 6.06 21.33
N ASP A 974 -18.87 6.48 22.30
CA ASP A 974 -20.26 6.05 22.48
C ASP A 974 -21.28 6.77 21.55
N SER A 975 -20.82 7.62 20.63
CA SER A 975 -21.65 8.37 19.68
C SER A 975 -21.52 7.83 18.26
N PHE A 976 -22.52 8.06 17.42
CA PHE A 976 -22.48 7.67 16.01
C PHE A 976 -23.27 8.63 15.12
N CYS A 977 -22.92 8.65 13.84
CA CYS A 977 -23.70 9.25 12.77
C CYS A 977 -23.99 8.18 11.72
N ALA A 978 -25.26 7.77 11.61
CA ALA A 978 -25.73 6.84 10.58
C ALA A 978 -26.32 7.63 9.42
N LEU A 979 -25.69 7.54 8.25
CA LEU A 979 -26.21 8.06 7.00
C LEU A 979 -27.10 7.00 6.36
N VAL A 980 -28.37 7.34 6.16
CA VAL A 980 -29.41 6.46 5.64
C VAL A 980 -30.13 7.13 4.47
N THR A 981 -30.72 6.33 3.59
CA THR A 981 -31.48 6.81 2.43
C THR A 981 -32.94 6.38 2.52
N LYS A 982 -33.82 7.07 1.79
CA LYS A 982 -35.24 6.71 1.67
C LYS A 982 -35.49 5.47 0.81
N SER A 983 -34.46 4.66 0.57
CA SER A 983 -34.40 3.57 -0.39
C SER A 983 -35.77 2.99 -0.73
N ASP A 984 -36.16 3.08 -2.01
CA ASP A 984 -37.39 2.46 -2.53
C ASP A 984 -37.10 1.08 -3.15
N SER A 985 -35.91 0.53 -2.88
CA SER A 985 -35.48 -0.79 -3.32
C SER A 985 -36.40 -1.89 -2.80
N TYR A 986 -36.23 -3.10 -3.34
CA TYR A 986 -37.03 -4.24 -2.92
C TYR A 986 -36.75 -4.60 -1.46
N TYR A 987 -37.81 -4.92 -0.72
CA TYR A 987 -37.68 -5.45 0.63
C TYR A 987 -36.72 -6.66 0.66
N PRO A 988 -35.77 -6.71 1.60
CA PRO A 988 -35.60 -5.84 2.78
C PRO A 988 -34.60 -4.68 2.61
N TYR A 989 -34.18 -4.32 1.40
CA TYR A 989 -33.24 -3.23 1.13
C TYR A 989 -33.93 -1.86 0.99
N ASP A 990 -35.21 -1.75 1.30
CA ASP A 990 -35.88 -0.45 1.43
C ASP A 990 -35.45 0.29 2.70
N ALA A 991 -35.90 1.54 2.86
CA ALA A 991 -35.57 2.42 3.98
C ALA A 991 -35.66 1.74 5.36
N ARG A 992 -36.61 0.81 5.55
CA ARG A 992 -36.79 0.08 6.82
C ARG A 992 -35.55 -0.72 7.18
N GLY A 993 -35.03 -1.49 6.23
CA GLY A 993 -33.86 -2.31 6.45
C GLY A 993 -32.58 -1.49 6.56
N VAL A 994 -32.48 -0.39 5.81
CA VAL A 994 -31.32 0.52 5.86
C VAL A 994 -31.17 1.14 7.25
N VAL A 995 -32.22 1.77 7.80
CA VAL A 995 -32.13 2.40 9.13
C VAL A 995 -31.91 1.40 10.26
N GLN A 996 -32.53 0.23 10.15
CA GLN A 996 -32.36 -0.82 11.14
C GLN A 996 -30.94 -1.38 11.09
N HIS A 997 -30.37 -1.61 9.91
CA HIS A 997 -29.01 -2.10 9.75
C HIS A 997 -27.97 -1.07 10.21
N GLU A 998 -28.05 0.16 9.70
CA GLU A 998 -27.07 1.22 9.95
C GLU A 998 -27.21 1.79 11.37
N ALA A 999 -28.31 2.49 11.66
CA ALA A 999 -28.49 3.13 12.96
C ALA A 999 -28.76 2.12 14.08
N GLY A 1000 -29.51 1.05 13.79
CA GLY A 1000 -29.85 0.02 14.77
C GLY A 1000 -28.73 -1.01 14.98
N GLY A 1001 -28.14 -1.52 13.90
CA GLY A 1001 -27.12 -2.56 13.95
C GLY A 1001 -25.75 -2.00 14.29
N HIS A 1002 -25.17 -1.23 13.38
CA HIS A 1002 -23.85 -0.62 13.58
C HIS A 1002 -23.88 0.47 14.66
N GLY A 1003 -24.89 1.34 14.67
CA GLY A 1003 -25.00 2.50 15.56
C GLY A 1003 -25.19 2.10 17.03
N ILE A 1004 -26.44 1.88 17.47
CA ILE A 1004 -26.70 1.52 18.88
C ILE A 1004 -26.22 0.11 19.22
N GLY A 1005 -26.32 -0.84 18.27
CA GLY A 1005 -26.04 -2.25 18.52
C GLY A 1005 -24.56 -2.63 18.53
N TRP A 1006 -23.68 -1.82 17.91
CA TRP A 1006 -22.27 -2.15 17.70
C TRP A 1006 -22.05 -3.54 17.09
N LEU A 1007 -22.93 -3.91 16.16
CA LEU A 1007 -22.89 -5.19 15.49
C LEU A 1007 -22.06 -5.10 14.21
N GLY A 1008 -21.37 -6.18 13.87
CA GLY A 1008 -20.59 -6.32 12.64
C GLY A 1008 -21.39 -7.02 11.55
N ASP A 1009 -20.97 -6.82 10.31
CA ASP A 1009 -21.64 -7.36 9.13
C ASP A 1009 -21.61 -8.90 9.09
N GLU A 1010 -22.74 -9.50 8.74
CA GLU A 1010 -22.90 -10.94 8.56
C GLU A 1010 -22.97 -11.35 7.08
N TYR A 1011 -22.76 -10.41 6.15
CA TYR A 1011 -22.73 -10.68 4.70
C TYR A 1011 -21.68 -11.73 4.34
N ILE A 1012 -21.90 -12.39 3.20
CA ILE A 1012 -20.94 -13.33 2.62
C ILE A 1012 -20.71 -12.93 1.16
N TYR A 1013 -19.52 -12.45 0.85
CA TYR A 1013 -19.07 -12.16 -0.52
C TYR A 1013 -18.05 -13.20 -1.00
N HIS A 1014 -17.23 -13.72 -0.08
CA HIS A 1014 -16.14 -14.65 -0.37
C HIS A 1014 -16.50 -16.07 0.12
N PRO A 1015 -16.52 -17.10 -0.76
CA PRO A 1015 -16.84 -18.48 -0.36
C PRO A 1015 -15.67 -19.23 0.32
N GLU A 1016 -14.67 -18.52 0.82
CA GLU A 1016 -13.42 -19.06 1.37
C GLU A 1016 -13.28 -18.84 2.89
N PHE A 1017 -12.23 -19.41 3.48
CA PHE A 1017 -11.88 -19.19 4.88
C PHE A 1017 -11.34 -17.78 5.06
N ILE A 1018 -11.87 -17.03 6.03
CA ILE A 1018 -11.38 -15.69 6.36
C ILE A 1018 -9.87 -15.68 6.67
N GLN A 1019 -9.30 -16.78 7.18
CA GLN A 1019 -7.86 -16.92 7.44
C GLN A 1019 -6.99 -17.11 6.19
N LYS A 1020 -7.60 -17.40 5.02
CA LYS A 1020 -6.90 -17.76 3.77
C LYS A 1020 -7.41 -16.99 2.56
N CYS A 1021 -8.26 -15.99 2.78
CA CYS A 1021 -8.79 -15.16 1.73
C CYS A 1021 -7.65 -14.29 1.17
N ASN A 1022 -7.45 -14.35 -0.14
CA ASN A 1022 -6.44 -13.57 -0.86
C ASN A 1022 -7.10 -12.48 -1.72
N CYS A 1023 -8.24 -11.95 -1.25
CA CYS A 1023 -8.99 -10.91 -1.95
C CYS A 1023 -8.11 -9.65 -2.11
N THR A 1024 -8.23 -8.96 -3.25
CA THR A 1024 -7.51 -7.70 -3.53
C THR A 1024 -8.42 -6.47 -3.45
N ASP A 1025 -9.68 -6.67 -3.06
CA ASP A 1025 -10.77 -5.69 -3.01
C ASP A 1025 -10.92 -5.02 -1.62
N GLY A 1026 -9.96 -5.22 -0.72
CA GLY A 1026 -9.96 -4.58 0.60
C GLY A 1026 -10.95 -5.20 1.59
N CYS A 1027 -11.35 -6.46 1.37
CA CYS A 1027 -12.23 -7.16 2.30
C CYS A 1027 -11.59 -7.27 3.70
N ASP A 1028 -12.42 -7.14 4.74
CA ASP A 1028 -11.98 -7.15 6.12
C ASP A 1028 -11.72 -8.58 6.62
N HIS A 1029 -10.53 -8.81 7.17
CA HIS A 1029 -10.08 -10.16 7.57
C HIS A 1029 -10.09 -10.35 9.09
N VAL A 1030 -9.55 -11.49 9.53
CA VAL A 1030 -9.46 -11.92 10.94
C VAL A 1030 -9.01 -10.80 11.88
N ASP A 1031 -7.95 -10.07 11.52
CA ASP A 1031 -7.35 -9.07 12.39
C ASP A 1031 -8.26 -7.86 12.59
N LYS A 1032 -9.04 -7.45 11.56
CA LYS A 1032 -10.00 -6.36 11.71
C LYS A 1032 -11.19 -6.78 12.56
N LEU A 1033 -11.73 -7.99 12.36
CA LEU A 1033 -12.80 -8.52 13.21
C LEU A 1033 -12.35 -8.60 14.68
N LEU A 1034 -11.14 -9.07 14.94
CA LEU A 1034 -10.59 -9.14 16.30
C LEU A 1034 -10.38 -7.75 16.91
N ALA A 1035 -9.89 -6.78 16.14
CA ALA A 1035 -9.72 -5.40 16.59
C ALA A 1035 -11.06 -4.75 16.96
N GLU A 1036 -12.08 -4.94 16.12
CA GLU A 1036 -13.45 -4.50 16.40
C GLU A 1036 -13.99 -5.15 17.69
N GLN A 1037 -13.82 -6.46 17.84
CA GLN A 1037 -14.24 -7.22 19.03
C GLN A 1037 -13.54 -6.77 20.31
N SER A 1038 -12.26 -6.40 20.24
CA SER A 1038 -11.52 -5.87 21.41
C SER A 1038 -12.09 -4.54 21.92
N SER A 1039 -12.71 -3.75 21.03
CA SER A 1039 -13.38 -2.49 21.37
C SER A 1039 -14.85 -2.68 21.77
N GLY A 1040 -15.34 -3.92 21.74
CA GLY A 1040 -16.74 -4.28 22.00
C GLY A 1040 -17.66 -4.20 20.78
N PHE A 1041 -17.12 -4.00 19.57
CA PHE A 1041 -17.85 -4.00 18.31
C PHE A 1041 -17.85 -5.40 17.67
N ALA A 1042 -18.78 -5.71 16.76
CA ALA A 1042 -18.85 -6.99 16.04
C ALA A 1042 -18.87 -8.25 16.93
N LEU A 1043 -19.37 -8.11 18.17
CA LEU A 1043 -19.48 -9.22 19.12
C LEU A 1043 -20.58 -10.23 18.73
N ASN A 1044 -21.42 -9.92 17.73
CA ASN A 1044 -22.38 -10.86 17.15
C ASN A 1044 -21.72 -12.00 16.35
N LEU A 1045 -20.42 -11.89 16.08
CA LEU A 1045 -19.63 -12.85 15.31
C LEU A 1045 -18.60 -13.56 16.21
N SER A 1046 -18.12 -14.71 15.77
CA SER A 1046 -17.07 -15.47 16.46
C SER A 1046 -16.13 -16.10 15.45
N LEU A 1047 -14.82 -16.11 15.71
CA LEU A 1047 -13.86 -16.91 14.93
C LEU A 1047 -13.74 -18.35 15.44
N ASN A 1048 -14.47 -18.69 16.51
CA ASN A 1048 -14.47 -20.01 17.12
C ASN A 1048 -15.79 -20.75 16.82
N GLY A 1049 -15.69 -21.92 16.21
CA GLY A 1049 -16.84 -22.76 15.84
C GLY A 1049 -17.25 -23.80 16.88
N LYS A 1050 -16.69 -23.77 18.09
CA LYS A 1050 -17.02 -24.74 19.14
C LYS A 1050 -18.14 -24.20 20.03
N TYR A 1051 -19.19 -25.00 20.22
CA TYR A 1051 -20.40 -24.59 20.94
C TYR A 1051 -20.20 -24.13 22.39
N ARG A 1052 -19.08 -24.51 23.04
CA ARG A 1052 -18.76 -24.07 24.40
C ARG A 1052 -17.91 -22.80 24.46
N GLU A 1053 -17.34 -22.39 23.34
CA GLU A 1053 -16.35 -21.30 23.26
C GLU A 1053 -16.91 -20.07 22.52
N VAL A 1054 -18.10 -20.17 21.90
CA VAL A 1054 -18.81 -19.01 21.34
C VAL A 1054 -19.40 -18.11 22.44
N PRO A 1055 -19.44 -16.77 22.24
CA PRO A 1055 -19.99 -15.82 23.22
C PRO A 1055 -21.45 -16.08 23.62
N TRP A 1056 -22.25 -16.69 22.75
CA TRP A 1056 -23.67 -17.02 22.99
C TRP A 1056 -23.91 -18.47 23.46
N SER A 1057 -22.88 -19.16 23.96
CA SER A 1057 -22.98 -20.57 24.35
C SER A 1057 -24.06 -20.85 25.41
N HIS A 1058 -24.38 -19.88 26.28
CA HIS A 1058 -25.47 -19.98 27.27
C HIS A 1058 -26.87 -19.97 26.65
N LEU A 1059 -27.01 -19.56 25.39
CA LEU A 1059 -28.28 -19.53 24.66
C LEU A 1059 -28.56 -20.84 23.89
N ILE A 1060 -27.52 -21.59 23.50
CA ILE A 1060 -27.62 -22.80 22.65
C ILE A 1060 -28.52 -23.88 23.28
N PHE A 1061 -28.42 -24.09 24.60
CA PHE A 1061 -29.26 -25.07 25.31
C PHE A 1061 -30.32 -24.42 26.21
N ASN A 1062 -30.54 -23.11 26.06
CA ASN A 1062 -31.57 -22.42 26.82
C ASN A 1062 -32.95 -22.94 26.35
N PRO A 1063 -33.86 -23.37 27.25
CA PRO A 1063 -35.17 -23.91 26.88
C PRO A 1063 -36.02 -22.95 26.05
N SER A 1064 -35.79 -21.65 26.21
CA SER A 1064 -36.37 -20.66 25.33
C SER A 1064 -35.71 -20.78 23.95
N TYR A 1065 -34.41 -20.59 23.79
CA TYR A 1065 -33.79 -20.28 22.48
C TYR A 1065 -33.15 -21.43 21.72
N GLY A 1066 -33.03 -22.61 22.33
CA GLY A 1066 -32.32 -23.76 21.73
C GLY A 1066 -32.99 -24.35 20.48
N ASP A 1067 -34.14 -23.82 20.06
CA ASP A 1067 -34.79 -24.11 18.79
C ASP A 1067 -34.26 -23.29 17.60
N ILE A 1068 -33.60 -22.16 17.87
CA ILE A 1068 -33.12 -21.21 16.84
C ILE A 1068 -31.65 -20.82 16.99
N VAL A 1069 -31.10 -20.78 18.21
CA VAL A 1069 -29.71 -20.40 18.45
C VAL A 1069 -28.81 -21.63 18.36
N ASP A 1070 -27.84 -21.56 17.46
CA ASP A 1070 -26.82 -22.58 17.27
C ASP A 1070 -25.52 -21.90 16.78
N ILE A 1071 -24.66 -22.63 16.08
CA ILE A 1071 -23.45 -22.12 15.43
C ILE A 1071 -23.62 -22.27 13.93
N TYR A 1072 -23.74 -21.14 13.25
CA TYR A 1072 -23.83 -21.09 11.80
C TYR A 1072 -22.53 -20.48 11.26
N GLU A 1073 -21.85 -21.20 10.38
CA GLU A 1073 -20.63 -20.70 9.73
C GLU A 1073 -21.01 -19.72 8.61
N GLY A 1074 -20.31 -18.59 8.54
CA GLY A 1074 -20.49 -17.53 7.57
C GLY A 1074 -20.83 -16.18 8.22
N GLY A 1075 -20.09 -15.14 7.85
CA GLY A 1075 -20.25 -13.77 8.35
C GLY A 1075 -18.99 -12.95 8.07
N TYR A 1076 -19.07 -11.64 8.25
CA TYR A 1076 -17.94 -10.72 8.04
C TYR A 1076 -17.31 -10.87 6.66
N PHE A 1077 -18.16 -10.85 5.63
CA PHE A 1077 -17.83 -11.01 4.20
C PHE A 1077 -17.39 -12.41 3.78
N HIS A 1078 -17.26 -13.38 4.70
CA HIS A 1078 -16.66 -14.70 4.44
C HIS A 1078 -17.60 -15.86 4.72
N GLY A 1079 -17.55 -16.89 3.88
CA GLY A 1079 -18.39 -18.09 3.99
C GLY A 1079 -17.83 -19.14 4.95
N ARG A 1080 -16.57 -19.04 5.37
CA ARG A 1080 -15.88 -20.03 6.22
C ARG A 1080 -14.99 -19.35 7.26
N GLY A 1081 -14.86 -19.95 8.44
CA GLY A 1081 -13.96 -19.48 9.51
C GLY A 1081 -14.47 -18.31 10.38
N VAL A 1082 -15.70 -17.86 10.16
CA VAL A 1082 -16.46 -16.92 11.01
C VAL A 1082 -17.80 -17.57 11.31
N TYR A 1083 -18.33 -17.36 12.52
CA TYR A 1083 -19.55 -17.99 13.01
C TYR A 1083 -20.51 -16.95 13.57
N ARG A 1084 -21.81 -17.20 13.45
CA ARG A 1084 -22.92 -16.40 13.97
C ARG A 1084 -23.94 -17.28 14.69
N SER A 1085 -24.77 -16.67 15.52
CA SER A 1085 -25.66 -17.41 16.43
C SER A 1085 -26.91 -17.97 15.77
N GLU A 1086 -27.32 -17.42 14.63
CA GLU A 1086 -28.54 -17.80 13.91
C GLU A 1086 -28.29 -17.76 12.40
N TYR A 1087 -29.13 -18.45 11.63
CA TYR A 1087 -28.94 -18.58 10.18
C TYR A 1087 -29.01 -17.23 9.44
N ASN A 1088 -29.82 -16.30 9.93
CA ASN A 1088 -30.02 -14.99 9.32
C ASN A 1088 -30.27 -13.90 10.37
N SER A 1089 -29.90 -12.66 10.07
CA SER A 1089 -30.22 -11.48 10.88
C SER A 1089 -30.22 -10.22 10.01
N CYS A 1090 -30.60 -9.08 10.60
CA CYS A 1090 -30.53 -7.75 9.99
C CYS A 1090 -29.11 -7.44 9.48
N MET A 1091 -28.08 -7.93 10.16
CA MET A 1091 -26.69 -7.73 9.76
C MET A 1091 -26.27 -8.57 8.54
N ASN A 1092 -27.08 -9.54 8.12
CA ASN A 1092 -26.77 -10.41 6.97
C ASN A 1092 -27.49 -9.96 5.69
N ASN A 1093 -28.70 -9.42 5.80
CA ASN A 1093 -29.47 -9.00 4.62
C ASN A 1093 -30.58 -8.00 4.94
N ASN A 1094 -30.40 -7.15 5.96
CA ASN A 1094 -31.28 -6.03 6.30
C ASN A 1094 -32.73 -6.42 6.69
N VAL A 1095 -33.00 -7.72 6.91
CA VAL A 1095 -34.32 -8.15 7.41
C VAL A 1095 -34.60 -7.50 8.78
N PRO A 1096 -35.86 -7.19 9.10
CA PRO A 1096 -36.26 -6.58 10.37
C PRO A 1096 -36.26 -7.59 11.51
N TYR A 1097 -35.08 -8.17 11.76
CA TYR A 1097 -34.84 -9.21 12.75
C TYR A 1097 -33.36 -9.25 13.14
N PHE A 1098 -33.03 -8.81 14.35
CA PHE A 1098 -31.72 -9.10 14.95
C PHE A 1098 -31.73 -10.51 15.55
N SER A 1099 -30.64 -11.26 15.42
CA SER A 1099 -30.49 -12.56 16.09
C SER A 1099 -30.62 -12.40 17.60
N THR A 1100 -30.97 -13.47 18.32
CA THR A 1100 -31.15 -13.43 19.78
C THR A 1100 -29.91 -12.91 20.50
N TRP A 1101 -28.73 -13.31 20.04
CA TRP A 1101 -27.47 -12.80 20.59
C TRP A 1101 -27.30 -11.31 20.31
N SER A 1102 -27.57 -10.86 19.07
CA SER A 1102 -27.56 -9.44 18.71
C SER A 1102 -28.57 -8.63 19.54
N ARG A 1103 -29.79 -9.13 19.78
CA ARG A 1103 -30.77 -8.47 20.66
C ARG A 1103 -30.27 -8.35 22.09
N GLN A 1104 -29.59 -9.38 22.62
CA GLN A 1104 -29.00 -9.32 23.96
C GLN A 1104 -27.91 -8.23 24.02
N LEU A 1105 -27.02 -8.16 23.03
CA LEU A 1105 -25.96 -7.14 22.93
C LEU A 1105 -26.56 -5.73 22.86
N ILE A 1106 -27.57 -5.52 22.01
CA ILE A 1106 -28.28 -4.24 21.92
C ILE A 1106 -28.89 -3.86 23.27
N VAL A 1107 -29.59 -4.79 23.96
CA VAL A 1107 -30.18 -4.51 25.28
C VAL A 1107 -29.11 -4.17 26.32
N GLN A 1108 -27.99 -4.89 26.36
CA GLN A 1108 -26.86 -4.56 27.22
C GLN A 1108 -26.38 -3.13 27.00
N ARG A 1109 -26.30 -2.71 25.73
CA ARG A 1109 -25.87 -1.37 25.35
C ARG A 1109 -26.89 -0.31 25.72
N ILE A 1110 -28.18 -0.54 25.48
CA ILE A 1110 -29.26 0.36 25.91
C ILE A 1110 -29.23 0.57 27.43
N MET A 1111 -29.10 -0.50 28.22
CA MET A 1111 -29.01 -0.38 29.69
C MET A 1111 -27.79 0.46 30.10
N LYS A 1112 -26.61 0.16 29.54
CA LYS A 1112 -25.38 0.93 29.80
C LYS A 1112 -25.53 2.42 29.46
N LEU A 1113 -26.10 2.74 28.30
CA LEU A 1113 -26.29 4.13 27.86
C LEU A 1113 -27.32 4.86 28.72
N ALA A 1114 -28.37 4.16 29.16
CA ALA A 1114 -29.42 4.68 30.03
C ALA A 1114 -29.05 4.75 31.52
N GLY A 1115 -27.83 4.35 31.91
CA GLY A 1115 -27.39 4.34 33.31
C GLY A 1115 -27.98 3.21 34.17
N GLU A 1116 -28.51 2.16 33.55
CA GLU A 1116 -29.08 0.98 34.23
C GLU A 1116 -28.17 -0.26 34.12
N GLU A 1117 -28.26 -1.17 35.11
CA GLU A 1117 -27.55 -2.45 35.06
C GLU A 1117 -28.28 -3.48 34.18
N PHE A 1118 -27.52 -4.23 33.39
CA PHE A 1118 -28.04 -5.35 32.61
C PHE A 1118 -28.28 -6.58 33.48
N SER A 1119 -29.40 -7.29 33.24
CA SER A 1119 -29.70 -8.58 33.84
C SER A 1119 -30.18 -9.57 32.78
N LEU A 1120 -29.62 -10.78 32.80
CA LEU A 1120 -29.97 -11.86 31.89
C LEU A 1120 -31.41 -12.34 32.10
N ASP A 1121 -31.88 -12.40 33.35
CA ASP A 1121 -33.28 -12.76 33.67
C ASP A 1121 -34.26 -11.70 33.13
N ARG A 1122 -33.88 -10.42 33.21
CA ARG A 1122 -34.67 -9.32 32.65
C ARG A 1122 -34.74 -9.42 31.13
N PHE A 1123 -33.61 -9.70 30.48
CA PHE A 1123 -33.57 -9.95 29.04
C PHE A 1123 -34.52 -11.10 28.67
N TYR A 1124 -34.45 -12.25 29.33
CA TYR A 1124 -35.33 -13.39 29.05
C TYR A 1124 -36.82 -13.09 29.26
N ALA A 1125 -37.17 -12.27 30.25
CA ALA A 1125 -38.57 -11.92 30.49
C ALA A 1125 -39.16 -10.97 29.43
N LEU A 1126 -38.32 -10.07 28.91
CA LEU A 1126 -38.73 -8.99 28.03
C LEU A 1126 -38.47 -9.26 26.55
N ASP A 1127 -37.53 -10.14 26.21
CA ASP A 1127 -37.21 -10.47 24.83
C ASP A 1127 -38.44 -11.03 24.09
N ARG A 1128 -38.54 -10.66 22.82
CA ARG A 1128 -39.61 -11.05 21.91
C ARG A 1128 -38.95 -11.51 20.61
N ARG A 1129 -39.40 -12.66 20.10
CA ARG A 1129 -38.91 -13.24 18.82
C ARG A 1129 -39.74 -12.81 17.62
N ASP A 1130 -40.74 -11.98 17.85
CA ASP A 1130 -41.64 -11.56 16.80
C ASP A 1130 -40.80 -10.83 15.74
N MET A 1131 -40.78 -11.38 14.53
CA MET A 1131 -40.41 -10.61 13.34
C MET A 1131 -41.34 -9.39 13.36
N GLY A 1132 -40.78 -8.18 13.30
CA GLY A 1132 -41.55 -6.93 13.42
C GLY A 1132 -42.89 -7.02 12.67
N ARG A 1133 -43.98 -6.59 13.32
CA ARG A 1133 -45.39 -6.79 12.91
C ARG A 1133 -45.58 -7.02 11.40
N ASP A 1134 -46.28 -8.09 11.04
CA ASP A 1134 -46.69 -8.47 9.69
C ASP A 1134 -47.14 -7.26 8.82
N PHE A 1135 -46.36 -6.94 7.77
CA PHE A 1135 -46.67 -5.90 6.77
C PHE A 1135 -46.92 -6.48 5.36
N THR A 1136 -47.63 -7.60 5.29
CA THR A 1136 -48.13 -8.13 4.02
C THR A 1136 -49.39 -7.37 3.53
N SER A 1137 -49.24 -6.20 2.88
CA SER A 1137 -50.29 -5.68 1.96
C SER A 1137 -49.79 -4.68 0.91
N THR A 1138 -49.62 -5.10 -0.35
CA THR A 1138 -50.42 -4.79 -1.57
C THR A 1138 -50.13 -3.49 -2.33
N SER A 1139 -49.46 -3.55 -3.51
CA SER A 1139 -50.10 -3.39 -4.85
C SER A 1139 -49.14 -3.05 -6.04
N ARG A 1140 -49.30 -3.81 -7.15
CA ARG A 1140 -49.01 -3.53 -8.60
C ARG A 1140 -47.56 -3.35 -9.09
N SER A 1141 -47.13 -3.74 -10.29
CA SER A 1141 -47.54 -4.71 -11.34
C SER A 1141 -46.47 -4.70 -12.46
N SER A 1142 -45.98 -5.88 -12.85
CA SER A 1142 -45.32 -6.29 -14.13
C SER A 1142 -44.82 -5.23 -15.14
N ASN A 1143 -43.51 -5.21 -15.46
CA ASN A 1143 -42.97 -5.77 -16.73
C ASN A 1143 -41.45 -5.56 -16.97
N SER A 1144 -40.89 -6.60 -17.59
CA SER A 1144 -39.68 -6.67 -18.43
C SER A 1144 -38.32 -6.89 -17.78
N ALA A 1145 -37.61 -7.81 -18.42
CA ALA A 1145 -36.48 -8.58 -17.95
C ALA A 1145 -35.14 -7.91 -18.28
N THR A 1146 -34.12 -8.17 -17.47
CA THR A 1146 -32.76 -8.50 -17.93
C THR A 1146 -31.99 -9.17 -16.79
N SER A 1147 -31.15 -10.12 -17.17
CA SER A 1147 -30.48 -11.09 -16.30
C SER A 1147 -29.20 -10.54 -15.66
N THR A 1148 -29.04 -10.76 -14.35
CA THR A 1148 -27.73 -11.00 -13.72
C THR A 1148 -27.88 -12.03 -12.60
N ARG A 1149 -26.97 -13.00 -12.57
CA ARG A 1149 -26.91 -14.05 -11.55
C ARG A 1149 -26.44 -13.43 -10.23
N HIS A 1150 -27.27 -13.47 -9.18
CA HIS A 1150 -26.83 -13.26 -7.81
C HIS A 1150 -27.21 -14.46 -6.95
N HIS A 1151 -26.22 -14.96 -6.21
CA HIS A 1151 -26.36 -16.00 -5.20
C HIS A 1151 -27.11 -15.41 -4.00
N GLY A 1152 -28.42 -15.61 -3.97
CA GLY A 1152 -29.26 -15.35 -2.81
C GLY A 1152 -30.43 -16.30 -2.86
N ASN A 1153 -30.32 -17.42 -2.16
CA ASN A 1153 -31.51 -18.24 -1.90
C ASN A 1153 -32.53 -17.34 -1.20
N ALA A 1154 -33.77 -17.35 -1.70
CA ALA A 1154 -34.92 -16.77 -1.01
C ALA A 1154 -34.94 -17.24 0.46
N PRO A 1155 -35.46 -16.44 1.40
CA PRO A 1155 -35.52 -16.83 2.81
C PRO A 1155 -36.28 -18.17 2.91
N ILE A 1156 -35.54 -19.23 3.26
CA ILE A 1156 -36.12 -20.51 3.62
C ILE A 1156 -36.67 -20.32 5.04
N PHE A 1157 -37.97 -20.06 5.13
CA PHE A 1157 -38.68 -20.35 6.37
C PHE A 1157 -38.62 -21.87 6.57
N ILE A 1158 -37.94 -22.31 7.63
CA ILE A 1158 -38.04 -23.68 8.13
C ILE A 1158 -39.41 -23.80 8.80
N ASP A 1159 -40.46 -23.87 7.99
CA ASP A 1159 -41.74 -24.40 8.41
C ASP A 1159 -41.88 -25.79 7.79
N ASN A 1160 -41.73 -26.80 8.65
CA ASN A 1160 -41.88 -28.23 8.43
C ASN A 1160 -40.66 -29.00 7.88
N TYR A 1161 -39.82 -29.50 8.79
CA TYR A 1161 -39.29 -30.86 8.63
C TYR A 1161 -39.43 -31.67 9.93
N LYS A 1162 -40.55 -32.41 9.98
CA LYS A 1162 -40.68 -33.59 10.84
C LYS A 1162 -39.66 -34.64 10.38
N PHE A 1163 -38.89 -35.17 11.33
CA PHE A 1163 -38.02 -36.32 11.13
C PHE A 1163 -38.78 -37.53 10.56
N GLY A 1164 -38.23 -38.11 9.49
CA GLY A 1164 -38.33 -39.55 9.22
C GLY A 1164 -38.92 -39.97 7.88
N LYS A 1165 -38.06 -40.36 6.93
CA LYS A 1165 -37.82 -41.78 6.57
C LYS A 1165 -36.87 -41.91 5.38
N LYS A 1166 -36.05 -42.96 5.49
CA LYS A 1166 -35.14 -43.60 4.52
C LYS A 1166 -35.59 -43.54 3.05
N GLY A 1167 -34.60 -43.36 2.17
CA GLY A 1167 -34.45 -44.22 0.99
C GLY A 1167 -34.02 -43.52 -0.29
N GLY A 1168 -32.89 -43.97 -0.86
CA GLY A 1168 -32.77 -44.15 -2.31
C GLY A 1168 -31.86 -43.19 -3.06
N ARG A 1169 -30.68 -43.70 -3.41
CA ARG A 1169 -29.82 -43.34 -4.56
C ARG A 1169 -30.55 -42.63 -5.72
N ARG A 1170 -29.97 -41.54 -6.22
CA ARG A 1170 -29.12 -41.51 -7.41
C ARG A 1170 -28.35 -40.20 -7.49
#